data_AF-A0A4U6BT19-F1
#
_entry.id   AF-A0A4U6BT19-F1
#
_cell.length_a   1.000
_cell.length_b   1.000
_cell.length_c   1.000
_cell.angle_alpha   90.00
_cell.angle_beta   90.00
_cell.angle_gamma   90.00
#
_symmetry.space_group_name_H-M   'P 1'
#
loop_
_entity.id
_entity.type
_entity.pdbx_description
1 polymer ?
#
loop_
_entity_poly.entity_id
_entity_poly.type
_entity_poly.pdbx_seq_one_letter_code
_entity_poly.pdbx_strand_id
1 'polypeptide(L)'
;MSGFAEVALRAFSIAVAAGLVLGVAGPSIAQDAKPKDNAAVANAIVPPSDPVAKAAFDVLDKHCARCHQQDKLVDRERPAKNFGNVLQLDELAVNPHYVLPGNPLGSKLFRQIVDKEMPYDIYYEGSSHVPPSEADLKALENWVSALGAKAVASCETHKFITPDDMASFMAADLGKQRPQRRATTRYLTLTHLTNICADPAAMKVYQQAAVKFLNSLSRSSDVVKLETIDPEGSILRFNLLDLGWKAADWDNVIAAYPYNAVPDSEASRTLASGAATPIPYVRADWFAFTASQPPLYDVLLQLPNTFQQLAREQGVDVEGNIRNFVAQRAAFQRSGVSQNNRLIERHPSRSGFFWTSYDFAGNRDRQSLFDFPLGPTGPNAFHHDGGETIYSLPNGFQAYYLNTAKGDRIDKGPTAIVRDPSRKDFSVTNGISCMGCHDQGMRKAKDDVRELVLKGRVFPKDVRDAVEGLYPPHARMDALIEDDAKRFADAMKRAGLDSTLKLNGIEMINALAKRYEDDLDLTMAASELGLKKSEFNEGVADVDQKYRPLVRRLAQGAVPRDQFEASFRGIAPDLTDLKIVAIRNARPPQPVPQPIRNSDDLSLTSDRDSYRLGDTPVFTVVAPRDCFLTLTDIDERGEGTVLLPNTFQRDNFIKAGVPIQFPGAGAPFQFRMKDKGIETVTAVCATQAGGGDRIQHDFNKNQFTPVPNYTRTLARSIAVEAVKPGTPSVAGTTNTGSAAVSGREPPAAGSRTSLRAAIRLQVR
;
A
#
# COMPACT_ATOMS: atom_id res chain seq x y z
N MET A 1 4.57 -46.52 57.56
CA MET A 1 5.36 -46.00 58.68
C MET A 1 5.89 -44.63 58.26
N SER A 2 5.80 -43.51 58.99
CA SER A 2 4.98 -43.05 60.11
C SER A 2 5.65 -41.78 60.66
N GLY A 3 5.08 -40.61 60.36
CA GLY A 3 4.95 -39.43 61.26
C GLY A 3 6.16 -38.65 61.84
N PHE A 4 6.06 -37.31 61.70
CA PHE A 4 6.59 -36.24 62.59
C PHE A 4 8.13 -36.03 62.65
N ALA A 5 8.70 -34.86 62.97
CA ALA A 5 8.23 -33.51 63.36
C ALA A 5 9.22 -32.44 62.79
N GLU A 6 9.20 -31.11 63.00
CA GLU A 6 8.33 -30.10 63.67
C GLU A 6 8.68 -28.67 63.12
N VAL A 7 7.99 -27.60 63.54
CA VAL A 7 8.53 -26.30 64.06
C VAL A 7 7.40 -25.24 64.18
N ALA A 8 7.51 -24.37 65.20
CA ALA A 8 6.40 -23.64 65.80
C ALA A 8 6.10 -22.21 65.29
N LEU A 9 4.89 -21.76 65.61
CA LEU A 9 4.36 -20.40 65.45
C LEU A 9 4.77 -19.49 66.62
N ARG A 10 4.96 -18.18 66.39
CA ARG A 10 4.86 -17.13 67.43
C ARG A 10 4.16 -15.89 66.89
N ALA A 11 3.29 -15.31 67.72
CA ALA A 11 2.58 -14.06 67.46
C ALA A 11 2.90 -13.03 68.57
N PHE A 12 2.77 -11.74 68.25
CA PHE A 12 2.58 -10.67 69.23
C PHE A 12 1.74 -9.54 68.60
N SER A 13 0.93 -8.87 69.43
CA SER A 13 -0.12 -7.91 69.04
C SER A 13 0.24 -6.46 69.45
N ILE A 14 -0.75 -5.55 69.45
CA ILE A 14 -0.77 -4.15 70.00
C ILE A 14 -0.39 -3.07 68.94
N ALA A 15 -1.11 -1.97 68.72
CA ALA A 15 -2.42 -1.48 69.23
C ALA A 15 -3.10 -0.52 68.23
N VAL A 16 -4.38 -0.23 68.46
CA VAL A 16 -5.18 0.80 67.77
C VAL A 16 -5.05 2.15 68.49
N ALA A 17 -4.96 3.25 67.73
CA ALA A 17 -5.21 4.60 68.23
C ALA A 17 -6.16 5.34 67.26
N ALA A 18 -7.27 5.86 67.79
CA ALA A 18 -8.25 6.62 67.00
C ALA A 18 -7.95 8.12 67.09
N GLY A 19 -8.04 8.82 65.95
CA GLY A 19 -7.92 10.27 65.86
C GLY A 19 -9.02 10.85 64.97
N LEU A 20 -9.99 11.51 65.59
CA LEU A 20 -11.10 12.16 64.89
C LEU A 20 -10.72 13.61 64.56
N VAL A 21 -10.74 14.01 63.29
CA VAL A 21 -10.63 15.42 62.89
C VAL A 21 -11.70 15.75 61.86
N LEU A 22 -12.56 16.70 62.20
CA LEU A 22 -13.56 17.29 61.31
C LEU A 22 -12.86 18.25 60.33
N GLY A 23 -13.02 18.02 59.04
CA GLY A 23 -12.53 18.89 57.96
C GLY A 23 -13.66 19.23 56.99
N VAL A 24 -13.91 20.52 56.79
CA VAL A 24 -15.08 21.05 56.08
C VAL A 24 -15.04 20.71 54.58
N ALA A 25 -16.16 20.23 54.02
CA ALA A 25 -16.27 19.97 52.59
C ALA A 25 -16.47 21.27 51.80
N GLY A 26 -15.50 21.61 50.95
CA GLY A 26 -15.63 22.63 49.90
C GLY A 26 -15.78 21.97 48.51
N PRO A 27 -16.58 22.53 47.59
CA PRO A 27 -16.75 21.96 46.26
C PRO A 27 -15.50 22.22 45.41
N SER A 28 -14.69 21.19 45.19
CA SER A 28 -13.55 21.28 44.27
C SER A 28 -14.05 21.17 42.83
N ILE A 29 -13.93 22.26 42.09
CA ILE A 29 -14.26 22.33 40.66
C ILE A 29 -13.22 21.49 39.91
N ALA A 30 -13.64 20.33 39.39
CA ALA A 30 -12.80 19.52 38.52
C ALA A 30 -12.70 20.21 37.15
N GLN A 31 -11.56 20.84 36.88
CA GLN A 31 -11.22 21.34 35.54
C GLN A 31 -10.85 20.17 34.62
N ASP A 32 -11.20 20.29 33.34
CA ASP A 32 -10.92 19.30 32.29
C ASP A 32 -9.42 18.99 32.14
N ALA A 33 -8.97 17.91 32.77
CA ALA A 33 -7.67 17.31 32.50
C ALA A 33 -7.82 16.32 31.33
N LYS A 34 -7.51 16.77 30.10
CA LYS A 34 -7.33 15.87 28.95
C LYS A 34 -6.36 14.73 29.32
N PRO A 35 -6.63 13.47 28.92
CA PRO A 35 -5.64 12.40 29.06
C PRO A 35 -4.34 12.82 28.37
N LYS A 36 -3.21 12.62 29.04
CA LYS A 36 -1.90 12.76 28.40
C LYS A 36 -1.67 11.53 27.53
N ASP A 37 -1.75 11.72 26.22
CA ASP A 37 -1.32 10.70 25.27
C ASP A 37 0.14 10.32 25.56
N ASN A 38 0.38 9.03 25.80
CA ASN A 38 1.73 8.47 25.68
C ASN A 38 2.06 8.36 24.18
N ALA A 39 2.32 9.49 23.56
CA ALA A 39 2.88 9.53 22.22
C ALA A 39 4.21 8.76 22.24
N ALA A 40 4.37 7.83 21.29
CA ALA A 40 5.69 7.35 20.91
C ALA A 40 6.58 8.57 20.62
N VAL A 41 7.87 8.47 20.92
CA VAL A 41 8.81 9.59 20.75
C VAL A 41 8.77 10.06 19.28
N ALA A 42 8.08 11.18 19.05
CA ALA A 42 8.05 11.81 17.75
C ALA A 42 9.46 12.30 17.46
N ASN A 43 10.15 11.64 16.52
CA ASN A 43 11.32 12.21 15.89
C ASN A 43 10.85 13.51 15.21
N ALA A 44 11.11 14.64 15.86
CA ALA A 44 10.75 15.93 15.32
C ALA A 44 11.34 16.06 13.92
N ILE A 45 10.51 16.39 12.93
CA ILE A 45 10.93 16.50 11.54
C ILE A 45 11.86 17.71 11.43
N VAL A 46 13.18 17.48 11.51
CA VAL A 46 14.19 18.53 11.41
C VAL A 46 14.42 18.85 9.93
N PRO A 47 14.22 20.10 9.47
CA PRO A 47 14.59 20.49 8.11
C PRO A 47 16.10 20.26 7.88
N PRO A 48 16.51 19.76 6.70
CA PRO A 48 17.92 19.56 6.38
C PRO A 48 18.75 20.83 6.57
N SER A 49 20.01 20.67 7.00
CA SER A 49 20.98 21.76 7.09
C SER A 49 21.61 22.12 5.74
N ASP A 50 21.68 21.15 4.80
CA ASP A 50 22.11 21.38 3.43
C ASP A 50 21.11 22.29 2.69
N PRO A 51 21.53 23.42 2.08
CA PRO A 51 20.62 24.36 1.44
C PRO A 51 19.81 23.78 0.28
N VAL A 52 20.32 22.79 -0.45
CA VAL A 52 19.63 22.19 -1.61
C VAL A 52 18.53 21.24 -1.12
N ALA A 53 18.87 20.34 -0.18
CA ALA A 53 17.90 19.48 0.47
C ALA A 53 16.86 20.29 1.26
N LYS A 54 17.25 21.41 1.90
CA LYS A 54 16.32 22.33 2.56
C LYS A 54 15.32 22.95 1.57
N ALA A 55 15.78 23.40 0.40
CA ALA A 55 14.88 23.97 -0.59
C ALA A 55 13.84 22.93 -1.08
N ALA A 56 14.26 21.67 -1.29
CA ALA A 56 13.33 20.58 -1.60
C ALA A 56 12.37 20.26 -0.44
N PHE A 57 12.86 20.23 0.80
CA PHE A 57 12.04 20.06 2.00
C PHE A 57 10.96 21.13 2.11
N ASP A 58 11.32 22.41 1.95
CA ASP A 58 10.38 23.54 2.06
C ASP A 58 9.29 23.47 0.98
N VAL A 59 9.61 22.97 -0.21
CA VAL A 59 8.63 22.69 -1.29
C VAL A 59 7.68 21.56 -0.91
N LEU A 60 8.19 20.44 -0.40
CA LEU A 60 7.37 19.29 -0.01
C LEU A 60 6.49 19.60 1.21
N ASP A 61 6.97 20.45 2.14
CA ASP A 61 6.19 20.89 3.30
C ASP A 61 5.02 21.79 2.88
N LYS A 62 5.30 22.80 2.07
CA LYS A 62 4.32 23.74 1.50
C LYS A 62 3.25 23.03 0.67
N HIS A 63 3.65 22.07 -0.18
CA HIS A 63 2.77 21.55 -1.23
C HIS A 63 2.21 20.15 -0.98
N CYS A 64 2.84 19.31 -0.14
CA CYS A 64 2.52 17.88 -0.02
C CYS A 64 2.23 17.41 1.42
N ALA A 65 2.87 17.99 2.45
CA ALA A 65 2.81 17.49 3.82
C ALA A 65 1.39 17.36 4.39
N ARG A 66 0.49 18.29 4.04
CA ARG A 66 -0.94 18.26 4.44
C ARG A 66 -1.68 16.95 4.11
N CYS A 67 -1.20 16.16 3.15
CA CYS A 67 -1.75 14.86 2.79
C CYS A 67 -0.78 13.69 3.01
N HIS A 68 0.53 13.94 2.97
CA HIS A 68 1.57 12.91 2.87
C HIS A 68 2.64 12.95 3.96
N GLN A 69 2.44 13.72 5.02
CA GLN A 69 3.29 13.69 6.20
C GLN A 69 2.46 13.36 7.44
N GLN A 70 2.74 12.22 8.04
CA GLN A 70 2.30 11.91 9.39
C GLN A 70 2.72 13.06 10.32
N ASP A 71 1.80 13.49 11.19
CA ASP A 71 1.94 14.65 12.10
C ASP A 71 1.82 16.05 11.44
N LYS A 72 1.53 16.14 10.13
CA LYS A 72 1.11 17.39 9.46
C LYS A 72 -0.18 17.27 8.63
N LEU A 73 -0.93 16.19 8.81
CA LEU A 73 -2.16 15.93 8.05
C LEU A 73 -3.25 16.98 8.31
N VAL A 74 -3.94 17.40 7.25
CA VAL A 74 -5.11 18.29 7.29
C VAL A 74 -6.30 17.55 6.70
N ASP A 75 -7.45 17.60 7.40
CA ASP A 75 -8.71 16.92 7.05
C ASP A 75 -8.58 15.40 6.77
N ARG A 76 -7.52 14.77 7.30
CA ARG A 76 -7.18 13.36 7.10
C ARG A 76 -6.67 12.73 8.39
N GLU A 77 -7.18 11.55 8.71
CA GLU A 77 -6.78 10.76 9.90
C GLU A 77 -5.53 9.90 9.66
N ARG A 78 -5.22 9.62 8.38
CA ARG A 78 -4.13 8.75 7.94
C ARG A 78 -3.49 9.33 6.67
N PRO A 79 -2.19 9.12 6.42
CA PRO A 79 -1.54 9.61 5.21
C PRO A 79 -2.15 9.05 3.93
N ALA A 80 -2.33 9.90 2.92
CA ALA A 80 -2.93 9.49 1.65
C ALA A 80 -2.05 8.46 0.92
N LYS A 81 -2.69 7.47 0.28
CA LYS A 81 -2.06 6.36 -0.45
C LYS A 81 -0.97 5.58 0.34
N ASN A 82 -1.09 5.52 1.67
CA ASN A 82 -0.08 4.94 2.57
C ASN A 82 1.33 5.53 2.32
N PHE A 83 1.41 6.86 2.16
CA PHE A 83 2.65 7.62 2.00
C PHE A 83 2.65 8.76 3.02
N GLY A 84 3.38 8.58 4.13
CA GLY A 84 3.33 9.45 5.32
C GLY A 84 4.67 10.06 5.74
N ASN A 85 5.67 9.99 4.87
CA ASN A 85 7.05 10.41 5.11
C ASN A 85 7.58 11.37 4.05
N VAL A 86 6.72 12.19 3.43
CA VAL A 86 7.14 13.11 2.35
C VAL A 86 8.20 14.14 2.79
N LEU A 87 8.42 14.34 4.09
CA LEU A 87 9.49 15.21 4.60
C LEU A 87 10.74 14.45 5.09
N GLN A 88 10.76 13.12 5.04
CA GLN A 88 11.93 12.31 5.38
C GLN A 88 12.80 12.09 4.14
N LEU A 89 13.48 13.16 3.70
CA LEU A 89 14.19 13.19 2.42
C LEU A 89 15.24 12.06 2.26
N ASP A 90 15.88 11.63 3.35
CA ASP A 90 16.83 10.51 3.30
C ASP A 90 16.12 9.16 3.03
N GLU A 91 14.95 8.91 3.64
CA GLU A 91 14.12 7.73 3.33
C GLU A 91 13.60 7.76 1.88
N LEU A 92 13.23 8.94 1.38
CA LEU A 92 12.79 9.11 -0.02
C LEU A 92 13.94 8.85 -1.00
N ALA A 93 15.14 9.35 -0.69
CA ALA A 93 16.32 9.25 -1.55
C ALA A 93 16.81 7.81 -1.75
N VAL A 94 16.60 6.92 -0.77
CA VAL A 94 16.99 5.50 -0.85
C VAL A 94 15.88 4.57 -1.34
N ASN A 95 14.63 5.06 -1.48
CA ASN A 95 13.53 4.25 -2.02
C ASN A 95 13.27 4.56 -3.52
N PRO A 96 13.63 3.64 -4.45
CA PRO A 96 13.50 3.84 -5.89
C PRO A 96 12.05 4.01 -6.37
N HIS A 97 11.06 3.60 -5.58
CA HIS A 97 9.65 3.86 -5.85
C HIS A 97 9.31 5.36 -5.82
N TYR A 98 10.04 6.18 -5.05
CA TYR A 98 9.82 7.62 -4.96
C TYR A 98 10.85 8.42 -5.73
N VAL A 99 12.14 8.12 -5.53
CA VAL A 99 13.27 8.88 -6.09
C VAL A 99 14.29 7.93 -6.72
N LEU A 100 14.70 8.25 -7.94
CA LEU A 100 15.87 7.68 -8.61
C LEU A 100 17.02 8.68 -8.46
N PRO A 101 18.04 8.43 -7.61
CA PRO A 101 19.14 9.36 -7.37
C PRO A 101 19.79 9.86 -8.66
N GLY A 102 19.93 11.18 -8.79
CA GLY A 102 20.46 11.83 -9.99
C GLY A 102 19.49 11.94 -11.16
N ASN A 103 18.32 11.28 -11.15
CA ASN A 103 17.35 11.27 -12.26
C ASN A 103 16.00 11.89 -11.84
N PRO A 104 15.86 13.23 -11.84
CA PRO A 104 14.59 13.89 -11.52
C PRO A 104 13.45 13.43 -12.42
N LEU A 105 13.67 13.38 -13.73
CA LEU A 105 12.62 13.09 -14.71
C LEU A 105 12.18 11.62 -14.75
N GLY A 106 12.98 10.71 -14.18
CA GLY A 106 12.58 9.32 -13.92
C GLY A 106 11.93 9.13 -12.53
N SER A 107 12.31 9.95 -11.55
CA SER A 107 11.80 9.89 -10.17
C SER A 107 10.29 10.07 -10.11
N LYS A 108 9.58 9.10 -9.52
CA LYS A 108 8.12 9.09 -9.45
C LYS A 108 7.55 10.32 -8.74
N LEU A 109 8.16 10.73 -7.63
CA LEU A 109 7.76 11.91 -6.86
C LEU A 109 7.73 13.17 -7.73
N PHE A 110 8.78 13.37 -8.54
CA PHE A 110 8.90 14.51 -9.44
C PHE A 110 7.97 14.39 -10.66
N ARG A 111 7.89 13.20 -11.28
CA ARG A 111 6.97 12.93 -12.41
C ARG A 111 5.52 13.21 -12.05
N GLN A 112 5.06 12.78 -10.86
CA GLN A 112 3.68 13.04 -10.41
C GLN A 112 3.37 14.54 -10.32
N ILE A 113 4.36 15.38 -9.96
CA ILE A 113 4.16 16.84 -9.90
C ILE A 113 4.16 17.45 -11.31
N VAL A 114 5.13 17.07 -12.15
CA VAL A 114 5.25 17.57 -13.54
C VAL A 114 4.03 17.22 -14.38
N ASP A 115 3.53 15.98 -14.26
CA ASP A 115 2.42 15.47 -15.06
C ASP A 115 1.03 15.88 -14.49
N LYS A 116 1.01 16.78 -13.49
CA LYS A 116 -0.18 17.32 -12.77
C LYS A 116 -1.02 16.32 -11.98
N GLU A 117 -0.47 15.16 -11.67
CA GLU A 117 -1.12 14.16 -10.80
C GLU A 117 -1.06 14.58 -9.30
N MET A 118 -0.08 15.43 -8.93
CA MET A 118 0.12 15.98 -7.59
C MET A 118 0.46 17.48 -7.59
N PRO A 119 -0.07 18.29 -6.66
CA PRO A 119 -0.98 17.92 -5.56
C PRO A 119 -2.39 17.62 -6.05
N TYR A 120 -2.90 16.42 -5.72
CA TYR A 120 -4.18 15.92 -6.22
C TYR A 120 -5.37 16.78 -5.78
N ASP A 121 -5.31 17.34 -4.57
CA ASP A 121 -6.36 18.21 -4.03
C ASP A 121 -6.57 19.47 -4.88
N ILE A 122 -5.49 20.02 -5.45
CA ILE A 122 -5.53 21.22 -6.31
C ILE A 122 -6.09 20.86 -7.68
N TYR A 123 -5.56 19.82 -8.33
CA TYR A 123 -5.88 19.51 -9.73
C TYR A 123 -7.19 18.75 -9.93
N TYR A 124 -7.68 18.00 -8.93
CA TYR A 124 -8.86 17.14 -9.05
C TYR A 124 -9.94 17.37 -7.98
N GLU A 125 -9.61 17.93 -6.81
CA GLU A 125 -10.57 18.18 -5.71
C GLU A 125 -10.99 19.66 -5.58
N GLY A 126 -10.39 20.57 -6.38
CA GLY A 126 -10.77 21.99 -6.42
C GLY A 126 -10.24 22.83 -5.24
N SER A 127 -9.19 22.35 -4.56
CA SER A 127 -8.50 23.04 -3.47
C SER A 127 -7.99 24.41 -3.90
N SER A 128 -8.20 25.45 -3.07
CA SER A 128 -7.77 26.82 -3.34
C SER A 128 -6.28 27.09 -3.08
N HIS A 129 -5.49 26.05 -2.79
CA HIS A 129 -4.05 26.15 -2.60
C HIS A 129 -3.33 26.45 -3.92
N VAL A 130 -2.19 27.16 -3.85
CA VAL A 130 -1.40 27.52 -5.03
C VAL A 130 -0.59 26.30 -5.51
N PRO A 131 -0.61 25.93 -6.80
CA PRO A 131 0.19 24.83 -7.31
C PRO A 131 1.71 25.12 -7.24
N PRO A 132 2.57 24.08 -7.36
CA PRO A 132 4.02 24.26 -7.45
C PRO A 132 4.45 25.18 -8.60
N SER A 133 5.38 26.10 -8.28
CA SER A 133 5.94 27.09 -9.20
C SER A 133 7.19 26.61 -9.95
N GLU A 134 7.66 27.40 -10.93
CA GLU A 134 8.94 27.18 -11.63
C GLU A 134 10.13 27.05 -10.67
N ALA A 135 10.14 27.85 -9.59
CA ALA A 135 11.16 27.78 -8.55
C ALA A 135 11.02 26.53 -7.67
N ASP A 136 9.78 26.15 -7.31
CA ASP A 136 9.51 24.95 -6.51
C ASP A 136 9.98 23.68 -7.27
N LEU A 137 9.69 23.58 -8.57
CA LEU A 137 10.19 22.50 -9.43
C LEU A 137 11.72 22.50 -9.53
N LYS A 138 12.34 23.66 -9.71
CA LYS A 138 13.82 23.74 -9.83
C LYS A 138 14.52 23.31 -8.53
N ALA A 139 13.92 23.58 -7.37
CA ALA A 139 14.45 23.11 -6.08
C ALA A 139 14.43 21.58 -5.97
N LEU A 140 13.31 20.93 -6.34
CA LEU A 140 13.20 19.47 -6.35
C LEU A 140 14.15 18.82 -7.38
N GLU A 141 14.25 19.40 -8.58
CA GLU A 141 15.16 18.94 -9.62
C GLU A 141 16.63 19.00 -9.17
N ASN A 142 17.04 20.12 -8.56
CA ASN A 142 18.39 20.31 -8.05
C ASN A 142 18.72 19.31 -6.93
N TRP A 143 17.78 19.06 -6.00
CA TRP A 143 17.96 18.08 -4.93
C TRP A 143 18.12 16.66 -5.48
N VAL A 144 17.20 16.18 -6.31
CA VAL A 144 17.30 14.84 -6.88
C VAL A 144 18.56 14.68 -7.74
N SER A 145 18.95 15.71 -8.50
CA SER A 145 20.20 15.70 -9.28
C SER A 145 21.42 15.56 -8.37
N ALA A 146 21.47 16.31 -7.25
CA ALA A 146 22.57 16.27 -6.29
C ALA A 146 22.71 14.91 -5.57
N LEU A 147 21.63 14.13 -5.43
CA LEU A 147 21.72 12.78 -4.88
C LEU A 147 22.60 11.85 -5.72
N GLY A 148 22.71 12.07 -7.04
CA GLY A 148 23.51 11.24 -7.94
C GLY A 148 25.02 11.27 -7.66
N ALA A 149 25.50 12.20 -6.83
CA ALA A 149 26.88 12.27 -6.36
C ALA A 149 27.11 11.58 -5.00
N LYS A 150 26.05 11.15 -4.30
CA LYS A 150 26.13 10.41 -3.04
C LYS A 150 26.00 8.92 -3.33
N ALA A 151 27.04 8.15 -3.04
CA ALA A 151 26.90 6.70 -2.98
C ALA A 151 25.86 6.36 -1.91
N VAL A 152 24.89 5.49 -2.23
CA VAL A 152 24.10 4.81 -1.21
C VAL A 152 25.10 4.06 -0.35
N ALA A 153 25.16 4.37 0.95
CA ALA A 153 26.20 3.86 1.83
C ALA A 153 26.24 2.33 1.78
N SER A 154 27.41 1.77 1.45
CA SER A 154 27.62 0.32 1.45
C SER A 154 27.41 -0.22 2.86
N CYS A 155 26.56 -1.23 2.99
CA CYS A 155 26.29 -1.89 4.27
C CYS A 155 27.41 -2.88 4.60
N GLU A 156 28.61 -2.37 4.82
CA GLU A 156 29.84 -3.16 5.01
C GLU A 156 29.79 -4.08 6.25
N THR A 157 28.82 -3.85 7.14
CA THR A 157 28.56 -4.66 8.33
C THR A 157 27.50 -5.76 8.16
N HIS A 158 26.68 -5.75 7.10
CA HIS A 158 25.60 -6.73 6.93
C HIS A 158 26.07 -7.98 6.15
N LYS A 159 25.90 -9.18 6.73
CA LYS A 159 26.15 -10.42 6.00
C LYS A 159 24.96 -10.75 5.11
N PHE A 160 25.14 -10.59 3.80
CA PHE A 160 24.18 -11.06 2.80
C PHE A 160 23.77 -12.52 3.03
N ILE A 161 22.47 -12.78 3.14
CA ILE A 161 21.87 -14.10 3.34
C ILE A 161 21.51 -14.69 1.98
N THR A 162 22.22 -15.73 1.55
CA THR A 162 21.92 -16.45 0.32
C THR A 162 20.68 -17.34 0.47
N PRO A 163 20.06 -17.80 -0.64
CA PRO A 163 19.01 -18.81 -0.60
C PRO A 163 19.43 -20.09 0.16
N ASP A 164 20.70 -20.49 0.08
CA ASP A 164 21.24 -21.66 0.78
C ASP A 164 21.50 -21.42 2.27
N ASP A 165 21.96 -20.23 2.68
CA ASP A 165 21.98 -19.82 4.10
C ASP A 165 20.56 -19.91 4.68
N MET A 166 19.57 -19.35 3.96
CA MET A 166 18.16 -19.33 4.35
C MET A 166 17.60 -20.76 4.50
N ALA A 167 17.81 -21.63 3.50
CA ALA A 167 17.42 -23.04 3.57
C ALA A 167 18.10 -23.79 4.72
N SER A 168 19.39 -23.49 4.98
CA SER A 168 20.17 -24.08 6.08
C SER A 168 19.66 -23.66 7.46
N PHE A 169 19.34 -22.38 7.66
CA PHE A 169 18.73 -21.89 8.91
C PHE A 169 17.40 -22.59 9.18
N MET A 170 16.52 -22.67 8.17
CA MET A 170 15.22 -23.33 8.29
C MET A 170 15.35 -24.85 8.52
N ALA A 171 16.25 -25.55 7.83
CA ALA A 171 16.49 -26.97 8.05
C ALA A 171 17.03 -27.25 9.48
N ALA A 172 17.96 -26.42 9.96
CA ALA A 172 18.52 -26.53 11.31
C ALA A 172 17.49 -26.21 12.41
N ASP A 173 16.61 -25.23 12.19
CA ASP A 173 15.46 -24.98 13.08
C ASP A 173 14.47 -26.14 13.07
N LEU A 174 14.10 -26.64 11.90
CA LEU A 174 13.16 -27.75 11.75
C LEU A 174 13.64 -29.01 12.48
N GLY A 175 14.94 -29.28 12.46
CA GLY A 175 15.58 -30.35 13.24
C GLY A 175 15.36 -30.22 14.76
N LYS A 176 15.35 -28.98 15.30
CA LYS A 176 15.09 -28.68 16.72
C LYS A 176 13.61 -28.84 17.09
N GLN A 177 12.69 -28.78 16.12
CA GLN A 177 11.26 -28.95 16.38
C GLN A 177 10.92 -30.40 16.77
N ARG A 178 9.92 -30.55 17.64
CA ARG A 178 9.36 -31.86 18.03
C ARG A 178 8.95 -32.65 16.76
N PRO A 179 9.24 -33.96 16.65
CA PRO A 179 8.96 -34.73 15.43
C PRO A 179 7.53 -34.58 14.89
N GLN A 180 6.53 -34.54 15.79
CA GLN A 180 5.10 -34.41 15.48
C GLN A 180 4.72 -33.02 14.91
N ARG A 181 5.60 -32.02 15.05
CA ARG A 181 5.38 -30.63 14.62
C ARG A 181 6.07 -30.30 13.30
N ARG A 182 7.10 -31.07 12.91
CA ARG A 182 7.95 -30.76 11.74
C ARG A 182 7.13 -30.62 10.46
N ALA A 183 6.28 -31.60 10.15
CA ALA A 183 5.41 -31.60 8.96
C ALA A 183 4.43 -30.41 8.87
N THR A 184 4.20 -29.70 9.96
CA THR A 184 3.30 -28.54 10.04
C THR A 184 4.03 -27.23 10.33
N THR A 185 5.36 -27.23 10.46
CA THR A 185 6.15 -25.99 10.61
C THR A 185 6.32 -25.30 9.26
N ARG A 186 6.18 -23.97 9.26
CA ARG A 186 6.30 -23.08 8.09
C ARG A 186 7.04 -21.82 8.49
N TYR A 187 7.50 -21.06 7.50
CA TYR A 187 8.28 -19.85 7.71
C TYR A 187 7.77 -18.67 6.87
N LEU A 188 7.93 -17.45 7.38
CA LEU A 188 7.80 -16.22 6.61
C LEU A 188 9.16 -15.53 6.53
N THR A 189 9.55 -15.04 5.36
CA THR A 189 10.88 -14.45 5.13
C THR A 189 10.84 -12.95 4.79
N LEU A 190 11.78 -12.21 5.35
CA LEU A 190 12.10 -10.80 5.10
C LEU A 190 13.58 -10.63 4.67
N THR A 191 14.29 -11.74 4.41
CA THR A 191 15.71 -11.79 4.07
C THR A 191 16.09 -10.86 2.91
N HIS A 192 15.22 -10.71 1.91
CA HIS A 192 15.42 -9.80 0.78
C HIS A 192 15.39 -8.32 1.18
N LEU A 193 14.68 -7.95 2.25
CA LEU A 193 14.69 -6.60 2.81
C LEU A 193 15.96 -6.36 3.65
N THR A 194 16.39 -7.34 4.44
CA THR A 194 17.67 -7.23 5.19
C THR A 194 18.87 -7.16 4.22
N ASN A 195 18.85 -7.95 3.14
CA ASN A 195 19.87 -7.96 2.09
C ASN A 195 20.03 -6.62 1.35
N ILE A 196 19.01 -5.76 1.33
CA ILE A 196 19.11 -4.36 0.84
C ILE A 196 19.22 -3.34 1.98
N CYS A 197 19.42 -3.79 3.21
CA CYS A 197 19.59 -2.95 4.41
C CYS A 197 18.40 -2.02 4.67
N ALA A 198 17.18 -2.56 4.55
CA ALA A 198 15.99 -1.84 4.98
C ALA A 198 16.16 -1.32 6.43
N ASP A 199 15.71 -0.09 6.67
CA ASP A 199 15.90 0.62 7.93
C ASP A 199 15.50 -0.25 9.15
N PRO A 200 16.29 -0.28 10.25
CA PRO A 200 16.00 -1.11 11.42
C PRO A 200 14.63 -0.85 12.07
N ALA A 201 14.12 0.38 12.06
CA ALA A 201 12.78 0.67 12.57
C ALA A 201 11.71 0.14 11.61
N ALA A 202 11.88 0.31 10.29
CA ALA A 202 11.02 -0.31 9.28
C ALA A 202 11.02 -1.84 9.38
N MET A 203 12.18 -2.49 9.53
CA MET A 203 12.31 -3.94 9.73
C MET A 203 11.58 -4.43 10.97
N LYS A 204 11.65 -3.69 12.09
CA LYS A 204 10.84 -3.98 13.30
C LYS A 204 9.34 -3.92 13.02
N VAL A 205 8.87 -2.94 12.23
CA VAL A 205 7.46 -2.88 11.79
C VAL A 205 7.10 -4.09 10.94
N TYR A 206 7.95 -4.47 9.98
CA TYR A 206 7.71 -5.60 9.07
C TYR A 206 7.66 -6.96 9.80
N GLN A 207 8.55 -7.20 10.77
CA GLN A 207 8.52 -8.39 11.62
C GLN A 207 7.21 -8.50 12.40
N GLN A 208 6.75 -7.40 13.01
CA GLN A 208 5.50 -7.39 13.76
C GLN A 208 4.27 -7.48 12.87
N ALA A 209 4.30 -6.86 11.69
CA ALA A 209 3.24 -6.93 10.69
C ALA A 209 2.94 -8.38 10.27
N ALA A 210 3.99 -9.16 9.97
CA ALA A 210 3.86 -10.57 9.59
C ALA A 210 3.13 -11.39 10.66
N VAL A 211 3.45 -11.17 11.94
CA VAL A 211 2.87 -11.91 13.08
C VAL A 211 1.48 -11.40 13.44
N LYS A 212 1.23 -10.07 13.38
CA LYS A 212 -0.11 -9.49 13.52
C LYS A 212 -1.05 -10.13 12.50
N PHE A 213 -0.58 -10.20 11.25
CA PHE A 213 -1.37 -10.70 10.15
C PHE A 213 -1.61 -12.22 10.20
N LEU A 214 -0.61 -13.04 10.54
CA LEU A 214 -0.80 -14.48 10.81
C LEU A 214 -1.89 -14.72 11.86
N ASN A 215 -1.90 -13.94 12.94
CA ASN A 215 -2.94 -14.06 13.97
C ASN A 215 -4.32 -13.58 13.49
N SER A 216 -4.40 -12.59 12.60
CA SER A 216 -5.65 -12.15 11.95
C SER A 216 -6.21 -13.15 10.93
N LEU A 217 -5.50 -14.25 10.65
CA LEU A 217 -5.98 -15.39 9.85
C LEU A 217 -6.14 -16.68 10.69
N SER A 218 -5.95 -16.61 12.01
CA SER A 218 -6.04 -17.78 12.89
C SER A 218 -7.49 -18.21 13.13
N ARG A 219 -7.71 -19.52 13.07
CA ARG A 219 -8.96 -20.19 13.45
C ARG A 219 -8.84 -20.89 14.82
N SER A 220 -7.69 -20.74 15.48
CA SER A 220 -7.39 -21.23 16.84
C SER A 220 -7.76 -20.19 17.92
N SER A 221 -7.85 -20.63 19.17
CA SER A 221 -7.88 -19.76 20.36
C SER A 221 -6.49 -19.37 20.86
N ASP A 222 -5.44 -20.04 20.38
CA ASP A 222 -4.07 -19.73 20.75
C ASP A 222 -3.53 -18.57 19.91
N VAL A 223 -2.67 -17.77 20.55
CA VAL A 223 -1.99 -16.63 19.93
C VAL A 223 -0.60 -17.06 19.50
N VAL A 224 -0.31 -16.95 18.21
CA VAL A 224 1.02 -17.16 17.65
C VAL A 224 1.92 -15.99 18.03
N LYS A 225 3.13 -16.29 18.50
CA LYS A 225 4.09 -15.28 18.95
C LYS A 225 5.11 -14.94 17.87
N LEU A 226 5.72 -13.77 18.00
CA LEU A 226 6.91 -13.41 17.21
C LEU A 226 8.10 -14.28 17.62
N GLU A 227 8.49 -15.21 16.74
CA GLU A 227 9.64 -16.09 16.89
C GLU A 227 10.49 -16.06 15.61
N THR A 228 11.71 -15.56 15.71
CA THR A 228 12.71 -15.57 14.61
C THR A 228 13.74 -16.67 14.82
N ILE A 229 14.40 -17.11 13.74
CA ILE A 229 15.34 -18.26 13.77
C ILE A 229 16.77 -17.94 13.30
N ASP A 230 16.98 -16.76 12.72
CA ASP A 230 18.23 -16.26 12.15
C ASP A 230 18.76 -15.04 12.96
N PRO A 231 20.06 -14.70 12.85
CA PRO A 231 20.65 -13.59 13.59
C PRO A 231 20.03 -12.22 13.29
N GLU A 232 19.57 -12.00 12.06
CA GLU A 232 18.99 -10.73 11.59
C GLU A 232 17.49 -10.60 11.90
N GLY A 233 16.87 -11.63 12.49
CA GLY A 233 15.44 -11.66 12.77
C GLY A 233 14.56 -11.63 11.51
N SER A 234 15.09 -12.07 10.37
CA SER A 234 14.46 -11.97 9.05
C SER A 234 13.66 -13.21 8.65
N ILE A 235 13.78 -14.33 9.36
CA ILE A 235 13.05 -15.58 9.13
C ILE A 235 12.19 -15.89 10.35
N LEU A 236 10.88 -15.73 10.18
CA LEU A 236 9.88 -15.95 11.21
C LEU A 236 9.32 -17.37 11.12
N ARG A 237 9.29 -18.10 12.23
CA ARG A 237 8.74 -19.46 12.31
C ARG A 237 7.28 -19.43 12.79
N PHE A 238 6.44 -20.28 12.21
CA PHE A 238 5.13 -20.61 12.77
C PHE A 238 4.77 -22.08 12.52
N ASN A 239 3.66 -22.56 13.11
CA ASN A 239 3.15 -23.90 12.86
C ASN A 239 1.66 -23.83 12.48
N LEU A 240 1.28 -24.58 11.44
CA LEU A 240 -0.10 -24.60 10.92
C LEU A 240 -1.12 -24.97 12.01
N LEU A 241 -0.76 -25.88 12.92
CA LEU A 241 -1.65 -26.32 13.99
C LEU A 241 -2.00 -25.20 14.97
N ASP A 242 -1.09 -24.26 15.23
CA ASP A 242 -1.32 -23.13 16.13
C ASP A 242 -2.32 -22.12 15.55
N LEU A 243 -2.48 -22.12 14.22
CA LEU A 243 -3.47 -21.31 13.48
C LEU A 243 -4.79 -22.06 13.25
N GLY A 244 -4.91 -23.33 13.63
CA GLY A 244 -6.03 -24.18 13.21
C GLY A 244 -6.03 -24.47 11.71
N TRP A 245 -4.88 -24.41 11.05
CA TRP A 245 -4.68 -24.67 9.62
C TRP A 245 -4.31 -26.14 9.36
N LYS A 246 -4.76 -26.63 8.20
CA LYS A 246 -4.42 -27.92 7.60
C LYS A 246 -3.35 -27.69 6.52
N ALA A 247 -2.72 -28.77 6.05
CA ALA A 247 -1.78 -28.69 4.91
C ALA A 247 -2.42 -28.02 3.68
N ALA A 248 -3.68 -28.33 3.38
CA ALA A 248 -4.43 -27.73 2.26
C ALA A 248 -4.60 -26.20 2.36
N ASP A 249 -4.63 -25.60 3.56
CA ASP A 249 -4.65 -24.14 3.69
C ASP A 249 -3.32 -23.54 3.22
N TRP A 250 -2.19 -24.18 3.56
CA TRP A 250 -0.87 -23.80 3.06
C TRP A 250 -0.70 -24.06 1.56
N ASP A 251 -1.27 -25.15 1.04
CA ASP A 251 -1.25 -25.45 -0.40
C ASP A 251 -1.92 -24.34 -1.22
N ASN A 252 -3.00 -23.72 -0.70
CA ASN A 252 -3.61 -22.54 -1.31
C ASN A 252 -2.69 -21.30 -1.32
N VAL A 253 -1.86 -21.13 -0.28
CA VAL A 253 -0.86 -20.04 -0.22
C VAL A 253 0.20 -20.26 -1.30
N ILE A 254 0.86 -21.42 -1.33
CA ILE A 254 1.95 -21.66 -2.30
C ILE A 254 1.44 -21.81 -3.74
N ALA A 255 0.17 -22.18 -3.96
CA ALA A 255 -0.45 -22.16 -5.29
C ALA A 255 -0.61 -20.74 -5.88
N ALA A 256 -0.59 -19.70 -5.04
CA ALA A 256 -0.61 -18.30 -5.46
C ALA A 256 0.77 -17.61 -5.41
N TYR A 257 1.82 -18.29 -4.92
CA TYR A 257 3.13 -17.69 -4.67
C TYR A 257 3.98 -17.58 -5.95
N PRO A 258 4.34 -16.37 -6.42
CA PRO A 258 5.06 -16.20 -7.69
C PRO A 258 6.56 -16.53 -7.59
N TYR A 259 7.15 -16.45 -6.38
CA TYR A 259 8.58 -16.68 -6.14
C TYR A 259 8.87 -18.16 -5.87
N ASN A 260 8.37 -19.05 -6.73
CA ASN A 260 8.40 -20.51 -6.54
C ASN A 260 9.75 -21.16 -6.91
N ALA A 261 10.87 -20.52 -6.53
CA ALA A 261 12.24 -20.97 -6.82
C ALA A 261 12.99 -21.29 -5.52
N VAL A 262 13.71 -22.42 -5.49
CA VAL A 262 14.46 -22.90 -4.30
C VAL A 262 15.84 -23.42 -4.70
N PRO A 263 16.88 -23.32 -3.85
CA PRO A 263 18.20 -23.84 -4.19
C PRO A 263 18.23 -25.38 -4.15
N ASP A 264 19.05 -26.01 -4.99
CA ASP A 264 19.14 -27.48 -5.08
C ASP A 264 20.10 -28.13 -4.07
N SER A 265 20.04 -27.69 -2.81
CA SER A 265 20.89 -28.21 -1.74
C SER A 265 20.22 -29.31 -0.91
N GLU A 266 21.05 -30.04 -0.15
CA GLU A 266 20.59 -31.02 0.82
C GLU A 266 19.72 -30.37 1.91
N ALA A 267 20.00 -29.11 2.27
CA ALA A 267 19.19 -28.32 3.17
C ALA A 267 17.76 -28.14 2.63
N SER A 268 17.59 -27.71 1.37
CA SER A 268 16.27 -27.61 0.73
C SER A 268 15.52 -28.95 0.69
N ARG A 269 16.20 -30.04 0.32
CA ARG A 269 15.58 -31.38 0.26
C ARG A 269 15.14 -31.87 1.65
N THR A 270 15.97 -31.67 2.66
CA THR A 270 15.68 -31.98 4.07
C THR A 270 14.52 -31.16 4.60
N LEU A 271 14.51 -29.85 4.31
CA LEU A 271 13.50 -28.90 4.70
C LEU A 271 12.13 -29.24 4.06
N ALA A 272 12.07 -29.47 2.75
CA ALA A 272 10.84 -29.84 2.05
C ALA A 272 10.28 -31.19 2.52
N SER A 273 11.15 -32.19 2.69
CA SER A 273 10.75 -33.52 3.20
C SER A 273 10.26 -33.44 4.64
N GLY A 274 10.99 -32.78 5.54
CA GLY A 274 10.65 -32.67 6.95
C GLY A 274 9.41 -31.82 7.22
N ALA A 275 9.19 -30.78 6.42
CA ALA A 275 8.01 -29.93 6.48
C ALA A 275 6.81 -30.46 5.66
N ALA A 276 6.97 -31.63 5.01
CA ALA A 276 5.94 -32.29 4.21
C ALA A 276 5.27 -31.38 3.17
N THR A 277 6.04 -30.50 2.52
CA THR A 277 5.55 -29.58 1.49
C THR A 277 6.71 -29.18 0.57
N PRO A 278 6.47 -28.97 -0.75
CA PRO A 278 7.54 -28.62 -1.68
C PRO A 278 8.13 -27.22 -1.45
N ILE A 279 7.37 -26.31 -0.84
CA ILE A 279 7.84 -24.98 -0.41
C ILE A 279 7.28 -24.68 0.99
N PRO A 280 8.09 -24.73 2.07
CA PRO A 280 7.62 -24.48 3.43
C PRO A 280 7.78 -23.02 3.89
N TYR A 281 8.20 -22.12 3.01
CA TYR A 281 8.36 -20.70 3.31
C TYR A 281 7.79 -19.81 2.20
N VAL A 282 7.32 -18.62 2.57
CA VAL A 282 6.99 -17.56 1.60
C VAL A 282 7.51 -16.23 2.13
N ARG A 283 7.76 -15.28 1.23
CA ARG A 283 8.06 -13.91 1.63
C ARG A 283 6.91 -13.28 2.42
N ALA A 284 7.23 -12.63 3.53
CA ALA A 284 6.26 -12.03 4.44
C ALA A 284 5.58 -10.79 3.83
N ASP A 285 6.29 -10.03 2.99
CA ASP A 285 5.77 -8.84 2.30
C ASP A 285 4.74 -9.22 1.23
N TRP A 286 5.05 -10.21 0.40
CA TRP A 286 4.09 -10.84 -0.50
C TRP A 286 2.88 -11.41 0.26
N PHE A 287 3.13 -12.15 1.33
CA PHE A 287 2.04 -12.79 2.09
C PHE A 287 1.09 -11.74 2.69
N ALA A 288 1.64 -10.67 3.28
CA ALA A 288 0.86 -9.55 3.79
C ALA A 288 0.11 -8.79 2.69
N PHE A 289 0.65 -8.68 1.47
CA PHE A 289 -0.04 -8.04 0.35
C PHE A 289 -1.14 -8.92 -0.26
N THR A 290 -0.86 -10.20 -0.53
CA THR A 290 -1.77 -11.08 -1.29
C THR A 290 -2.80 -11.76 -0.40
N ALA A 291 -2.44 -12.22 0.80
CA ALA A 291 -3.38 -12.96 1.65
C ALA A 291 -4.26 -12.05 2.53
N SER A 292 -3.96 -10.75 2.65
CA SER A 292 -4.79 -9.79 3.40
C SER A 292 -6.02 -9.31 2.63
N GLN A 293 -6.18 -9.77 1.39
CA GLN A 293 -7.28 -9.42 0.50
C GLN A 293 -7.83 -10.67 -0.22
N PRO A 294 -9.09 -10.65 -0.70
CA PRO A 294 -9.65 -11.74 -1.48
C PRO A 294 -8.86 -12.02 -2.78
N PRO A 295 -8.89 -13.27 -3.29
CA PRO A 295 -9.63 -14.42 -2.77
C PRO A 295 -8.93 -15.14 -1.60
N LEU A 296 -7.62 -14.94 -1.41
CA LEU A 296 -6.83 -15.76 -0.47
C LEU A 296 -7.19 -15.49 1.01
N TYR A 297 -7.52 -14.24 1.35
CA TYR A 297 -8.08 -13.87 2.66
C TYR A 297 -9.29 -14.72 3.05
N ASP A 298 -10.29 -14.76 2.15
CA ASP A 298 -11.54 -15.48 2.36
C ASP A 298 -11.32 -16.99 2.50
N VAL A 299 -10.41 -17.55 1.69
CA VAL A 299 -10.05 -18.97 1.72
C VAL A 299 -9.40 -19.36 3.05
N LEU A 300 -8.46 -18.56 3.54
CA LEU A 300 -7.70 -18.87 4.76
C LEU A 300 -8.54 -18.68 6.04
N LEU A 301 -9.46 -17.71 6.06
CA LEU A 301 -10.43 -17.59 7.15
C LEU A 301 -11.64 -18.53 7.00
N GLN A 302 -11.80 -19.20 5.85
CA GLN A 302 -12.97 -20.00 5.48
C GLN A 302 -14.28 -19.17 5.57
N LEU A 303 -14.23 -17.93 5.08
CA LEU A 303 -15.39 -17.04 5.11
C LEU A 303 -16.55 -17.64 4.30
N PRO A 304 -17.78 -17.62 4.84
CA PRO A 304 -18.95 -18.10 4.13
C PRO A 304 -19.34 -17.13 3.00
N ASN A 305 -20.27 -17.55 2.14
CA ASN A 305 -20.74 -16.71 1.03
C ASN A 305 -21.87 -15.75 1.43
N THR A 306 -22.41 -15.86 2.65
CA THR A 306 -23.53 -15.03 3.13
C THR A 306 -23.31 -14.53 4.56
N PHE A 307 -23.69 -13.28 4.82
CA PHE A 307 -23.69 -12.64 6.13
C PHE A 307 -24.48 -13.44 7.16
N GLN A 308 -25.64 -13.99 6.76
CA GLN A 308 -26.50 -14.78 7.64
C GLN A 308 -25.84 -16.10 8.05
N GLN A 309 -24.98 -16.68 7.20
CA GLN A 309 -24.16 -17.83 7.58
C GLN A 309 -23.04 -17.40 8.53
N LEU A 310 -22.34 -16.29 8.25
CA LEU A 310 -21.29 -15.77 9.14
C LEU A 310 -21.84 -15.49 10.56
N ALA A 311 -22.98 -14.81 10.66
CA ALA A 311 -23.64 -14.53 11.93
C ALA A 311 -23.93 -15.83 12.70
N ARG A 312 -24.52 -16.86 12.05
CA ARG A 312 -24.75 -18.17 12.67
C ARG A 312 -23.47 -18.86 13.13
N GLU A 313 -22.40 -18.82 12.34
CA GLU A 313 -21.10 -19.41 12.68
C GLU A 313 -20.43 -18.70 13.87
N GLN A 314 -20.66 -17.39 14.03
CA GLN A 314 -20.24 -16.61 15.20
C GLN A 314 -21.21 -16.72 16.40
N GLY A 315 -22.31 -17.48 16.29
CA GLY A 315 -23.31 -17.66 17.35
C GLY A 315 -24.24 -16.47 17.54
N VAL A 316 -24.44 -15.65 16.50
CA VAL A 316 -25.23 -14.41 16.53
C VAL A 316 -26.59 -14.62 15.85
N ASP A 317 -27.66 -14.54 16.63
CA ASP A 317 -29.02 -14.36 16.12
C ASP A 317 -29.31 -12.86 15.99
N VAL A 318 -29.08 -12.30 14.79
CA VAL A 318 -29.23 -10.85 14.53
C VAL A 318 -30.69 -10.41 14.75
N GLU A 319 -31.66 -11.15 14.22
CA GLU A 319 -33.09 -10.80 14.35
C GLU A 319 -33.58 -10.92 15.79
N GLY A 320 -33.20 -11.99 16.49
CA GLY A 320 -33.51 -12.18 17.91
C GLY A 320 -32.85 -11.11 18.79
N ASN A 321 -31.60 -10.75 18.51
CA ASN A 321 -30.90 -9.70 19.25
C ASN A 321 -31.51 -8.31 19.06
N ILE A 322 -31.99 -7.98 17.85
CA ILE A 322 -32.72 -6.73 17.58
C ILE A 322 -34.07 -6.76 18.31
N ARG A 323 -34.83 -7.84 18.17
CA ARG A 323 -36.18 -8.00 18.77
C ARG A 323 -36.17 -7.92 20.29
N ASN A 324 -35.10 -8.41 20.93
CA ASN A 324 -34.94 -8.47 22.38
C ASN A 324 -34.05 -7.34 22.95
N PHE A 325 -33.71 -6.32 22.16
CA PHE A 325 -32.85 -5.19 22.55
C PHE A 325 -31.46 -5.59 23.11
N VAL A 326 -30.94 -6.73 22.67
CA VAL A 326 -29.57 -7.19 22.93
C VAL A 326 -28.58 -6.46 22.01
N ALA A 327 -28.99 -6.23 20.75
CA ALA A 327 -28.23 -5.44 19.79
C ALA A 327 -28.05 -4.01 20.29
N GLN A 328 -26.85 -3.42 20.10
CA GLN A 328 -26.53 -2.07 20.55
C GLN A 328 -26.12 -1.22 19.33
N ARG A 329 -26.82 -0.11 19.09
CA ARG A 329 -26.70 0.70 17.87
C ARG A 329 -26.13 2.10 18.11
N ALA A 330 -25.41 2.60 17.12
CA ALA A 330 -25.13 4.02 16.95
C ALA A 330 -25.29 4.38 15.46
N ALA A 331 -25.91 5.51 15.18
CA ALA A 331 -26.11 6.03 13.83
C ALA A 331 -25.65 7.48 13.74
N PHE A 332 -24.96 7.84 12.65
CA PHE A 332 -24.31 9.13 12.51
C PHE A 332 -24.29 9.62 11.06
N GLN A 333 -24.25 10.94 10.87
CA GLN A 333 -24.36 11.57 9.55
C GLN A 333 -23.11 11.38 8.66
N ARG A 334 -21.92 11.25 9.26
CA ARG A 334 -20.63 11.19 8.55
C ARG A 334 -19.73 10.08 9.07
N SER A 335 -19.12 9.32 8.17
CA SER A 335 -18.16 8.26 8.45
C SER A 335 -16.80 8.57 7.80
N GLY A 336 -15.73 7.95 8.29
CA GLY A 336 -14.41 8.04 7.63
C GLY A 336 -14.30 7.28 6.30
N VAL A 337 -15.29 6.43 5.96
CA VAL A 337 -15.31 5.67 4.68
C VAL A 337 -16.65 5.79 3.91
N SER A 338 -17.80 5.79 4.60
CA SER A 338 -19.11 5.97 3.94
C SER A 338 -19.30 7.41 3.44
N GLN A 339 -19.87 7.55 2.24
CA GLN A 339 -20.24 8.84 1.64
C GLN A 339 -21.55 9.43 2.23
N ASN A 340 -22.31 8.64 2.99
CA ASN A 340 -23.63 8.98 3.54
C ASN A 340 -23.73 8.59 5.03
N ASN A 341 -24.90 8.82 5.65
CA ASN A 341 -25.17 8.36 7.00
C ASN A 341 -24.93 6.85 7.15
N ARG A 342 -24.43 6.42 8.30
CA ARG A 342 -24.08 5.03 8.58
C ARG A 342 -24.63 4.61 9.94
N LEU A 343 -25.10 3.36 10.03
CA LEU A 343 -25.47 2.72 11.28
C LEU A 343 -24.44 1.64 11.59
N ILE A 344 -23.98 1.57 12.84
CA ILE A 344 -23.24 0.42 13.37
C ILE A 344 -24.07 -0.29 14.43
N GLU A 345 -23.98 -1.61 14.47
CA GLU A 345 -24.73 -2.48 15.36
C GLU A 345 -23.80 -3.55 15.96
N ARG A 346 -23.70 -3.57 17.28
CA ARG A 346 -22.96 -4.57 18.05
C ARG A 346 -23.88 -5.68 18.51
N HIS A 347 -23.42 -6.91 18.32
CA HIS A 347 -23.96 -8.12 18.94
C HIS A 347 -22.89 -8.78 19.83
N PRO A 348 -23.26 -9.42 20.95
CA PRO A 348 -22.39 -10.40 21.60
C PRO A 348 -22.19 -11.60 20.65
N SER A 349 -20.99 -12.18 20.63
CA SER A 349 -20.66 -13.36 19.81
C SER A 349 -19.93 -14.42 20.64
N ARG A 350 -19.87 -15.65 20.12
CA ARG A 350 -19.19 -16.78 20.80
C ARG A 350 -17.74 -16.46 21.18
N SER A 351 -17.07 -15.62 20.38
CA SER A 351 -15.67 -15.25 20.55
C SER A 351 -15.49 -13.87 21.21
N GLY A 352 -16.57 -13.15 21.54
CA GLY A 352 -16.52 -11.80 22.11
C GLY A 352 -17.59 -10.90 21.48
N PHE A 353 -17.21 -10.19 20.42
CA PHE A 353 -18.08 -9.24 19.71
C PHE A 353 -18.31 -9.62 18.24
N PHE A 354 -19.37 -9.05 17.69
CA PHE A 354 -19.68 -9.02 16.27
C PHE A 354 -20.30 -7.64 15.97
N TRP A 355 -19.57 -6.78 15.27
CA TRP A 355 -20.06 -5.49 14.80
C TRP A 355 -20.43 -5.61 13.33
N THR A 356 -21.63 -5.18 12.96
CA THR A 356 -22.02 -4.99 11.56
C THR A 356 -22.40 -3.54 11.33
N SER A 357 -22.16 -3.04 10.12
CA SER A 357 -22.75 -1.78 9.66
C SER A 357 -23.89 -2.00 8.68
N TYR A 358 -24.69 -0.95 8.55
CA TYR A 358 -25.58 -0.74 7.43
C TYR A 358 -25.15 0.56 6.74
N ASP A 359 -24.84 0.46 5.46
CA ASP A 359 -24.26 1.51 4.63
C ASP A 359 -25.21 1.88 3.50
N PHE A 360 -25.24 3.17 3.15
CA PHE A 360 -26.32 3.77 2.37
C PHE A 360 -25.80 4.50 1.14
N ALA A 361 -26.50 4.41 0.02
CA ALA A 361 -26.20 5.14 -1.22
C ALA A 361 -26.74 6.59 -1.23
N GLY A 362 -27.56 6.97 -0.25
CA GLY A 362 -28.10 8.32 -0.08
C GLY A 362 -28.52 8.63 1.35
N ASN A 363 -29.10 9.83 1.56
CA ASN A 363 -29.59 10.33 2.86
C ASN A 363 -31.06 10.80 2.77
N ARG A 364 -31.89 10.14 1.96
CA ARG A 364 -33.29 10.54 1.69
C ARG A 364 -34.23 9.36 1.81
N ASP A 365 -35.52 9.64 1.98
CA ASP A 365 -36.56 8.63 2.12
C ASP A 365 -36.14 7.57 3.17
N ARG A 366 -36.35 6.28 2.89
CA ARG A 366 -35.94 5.19 3.79
C ARG A 366 -34.41 5.02 3.95
N GLN A 367 -33.58 5.80 3.27
CA GLN A 367 -32.13 5.83 3.51
C GLN A 367 -31.71 6.87 4.58
N SER A 368 -32.63 7.76 5.00
CA SER A 368 -32.40 8.68 6.11
C SER A 368 -32.57 7.96 7.45
N LEU A 369 -31.47 7.70 8.15
CA LEU A 369 -31.49 7.12 9.51
C LEU A 369 -32.13 8.04 10.56
N PHE A 370 -32.24 9.33 10.26
CA PHE A 370 -32.85 10.33 11.14
C PHE A 370 -34.37 10.33 11.04
N ASP A 371 -34.94 9.86 9.93
CA ASP A 371 -36.39 9.66 9.75
C ASP A 371 -36.80 8.20 9.98
N PHE A 372 -35.93 7.25 9.62
CA PHE A 372 -36.14 5.80 9.74
C PHE A 372 -35.03 5.14 10.59
N PRO A 373 -35.04 5.30 11.93
CA PRO A 373 -34.00 4.77 12.82
C PRO A 373 -34.13 3.26 13.10
N LEU A 374 -35.21 2.61 12.66
CA LEU A 374 -35.45 1.19 12.87
C LEU A 374 -35.25 0.41 11.57
N GLY A 375 -35.04 -0.90 11.67
CA GLY A 375 -34.72 -1.76 10.52
C GLY A 375 -33.74 -2.87 10.90
N PRO A 376 -33.26 -3.69 9.94
CA PRO A 376 -33.56 -3.61 8.50
C PRO A 376 -34.95 -4.15 8.10
N THR A 377 -35.71 -4.71 9.05
CA THR A 377 -37.06 -5.27 8.84
C THR A 377 -38.13 -4.52 9.63
N GLY A 378 -39.37 -4.49 9.14
CA GLY A 378 -40.53 -3.89 9.81
C GLY A 378 -41.13 -2.68 9.07
N PRO A 379 -42.26 -2.12 9.55
CA PRO A 379 -42.98 -1.06 8.84
C PRO A 379 -42.16 0.22 8.69
N ASN A 380 -41.41 0.59 9.73
CA ASN A 380 -40.55 1.78 9.78
C ASN A 380 -39.07 1.45 9.47
N ALA A 381 -38.81 0.37 8.73
CA ALA A 381 -37.46 -0.05 8.38
C ALA A 381 -36.75 0.93 7.43
N PHE A 382 -35.48 1.22 7.74
CA PHE A 382 -34.52 1.78 6.80
C PHE A 382 -34.22 0.81 5.64
N HIS A 383 -33.78 1.37 4.52
CA HIS A 383 -33.28 0.65 3.36
C HIS A 383 -31.80 0.95 3.20
N HIS A 384 -30.96 -0.08 3.28
CA HIS A 384 -29.50 0.02 3.16
C HIS A 384 -29.04 -0.66 1.86
N ASP A 385 -27.82 -0.36 1.42
CA ASP A 385 -27.28 -0.80 0.13
C ASP A 385 -26.11 -1.79 0.29
N GLY A 386 -25.44 -1.79 1.45
CA GLY A 386 -24.40 -2.74 1.81
C GLY A 386 -24.11 -2.77 3.30
N GLY A 387 -23.13 -3.58 3.70
CA GLY A 387 -22.64 -3.62 5.08
C GLY A 387 -21.20 -4.14 5.17
N GLU A 388 -20.53 -3.74 6.25
CA GLU A 388 -19.21 -4.21 6.64
C GLU A 388 -19.33 -4.86 8.03
N THR A 389 -18.74 -6.03 8.23
CA THR A 389 -18.72 -6.72 9.53
C THR A 389 -17.30 -6.82 10.06
N ILE A 390 -17.11 -6.50 11.33
CA ILE A 390 -15.86 -6.68 12.08
C ILE A 390 -16.17 -7.56 13.28
N TYR A 391 -15.53 -8.72 13.35
CA TYR A 391 -15.83 -9.70 14.39
C TYR A 391 -14.57 -10.24 15.06
N SER A 392 -14.78 -10.68 16.29
CA SER A 392 -13.76 -11.24 17.14
C SER A 392 -13.35 -12.66 16.71
N LEU A 393 -12.06 -12.89 16.46
CA LEU A 393 -11.50 -14.23 16.32
C LEU A 393 -11.27 -14.88 17.70
N PRO A 394 -11.26 -16.23 17.78
CA PRO A 394 -11.11 -16.94 19.06
C PRO A 394 -9.79 -16.62 19.79
N ASN A 395 -8.71 -16.35 19.06
CA ASN A 395 -7.41 -16.00 19.63
C ASN A 395 -7.35 -14.61 20.26
N GLY A 396 -8.27 -13.70 19.92
CA GLY A 396 -8.22 -12.30 20.34
C GLY A 396 -8.18 -11.28 19.21
N PHE A 397 -7.80 -11.70 18.00
CA PHE A 397 -7.63 -10.82 16.84
C PHE A 397 -8.97 -10.50 16.17
N GLN A 398 -8.94 -9.71 15.08
CA GLN A 398 -10.11 -9.29 14.32
C GLN A 398 -10.12 -9.88 12.93
N ALA A 399 -11.31 -10.20 12.43
CA ALA A 399 -11.58 -10.53 11.05
C ALA A 399 -12.71 -9.65 10.49
N TYR A 400 -12.73 -9.55 9.16
CA TYR A 400 -13.47 -8.56 8.40
C TYR A 400 -14.26 -9.24 7.28
N TYR A 401 -15.40 -8.65 6.92
CA TYR A 401 -16.30 -9.19 5.90
C TYR A 401 -17.09 -8.04 5.28
N LEU A 402 -17.31 -8.07 3.96
CA LEU A 402 -18.13 -7.08 3.24
C LEU A 402 -19.30 -7.80 2.55
N ASN A 403 -20.47 -7.16 2.51
CA ASN A 403 -21.64 -7.72 1.83
C ASN A 403 -22.56 -6.70 1.16
N THR A 404 -23.35 -7.19 0.21
CA THR A 404 -24.53 -6.51 -0.34
C THR A 404 -25.62 -6.37 0.73
N ALA A 405 -26.64 -5.54 0.49
CA ALA A 405 -27.83 -5.45 1.35
C ALA A 405 -28.61 -6.78 1.52
N LYS A 406 -28.39 -7.78 0.65
CA LYS A 406 -28.98 -9.13 0.78
C LYS A 406 -28.14 -10.05 1.67
N GLY A 407 -26.90 -9.68 1.94
CA GLY A 407 -25.93 -10.46 2.70
C GLY A 407 -24.92 -11.23 1.84
N ASP A 408 -24.99 -11.18 0.51
CA ASP A 408 -24.02 -11.83 -0.38
C ASP A 408 -22.62 -11.24 -0.17
N ARG A 409 -21.58 -12.08 0.01
CA ARG A 409 -20.20 -11.61 0.19
C ARG A 409 -19.71 -10.85 -1.05
N ILE A 410 -18.96 -9.78 -0.83
CA ILE A 410 -18.26 -9.03 -1.89
C ILE A 410 -16.79 -8.80 -1.51
N ASP A 411 -15.91 -8.81 -2.50
CA ASP A 411 -14.47 -8.61 -2.27
C ASP A 411 -14.11 -7.12 -2.07
N LYS A 412 -14.91 -6.23 -2.67
CA LYS A 412 -14.72 -4.78 -2.70
C LYS A 412 -16.04 -4.05 -2.54
N GLY A 413 -16.06 -3.04 -1.65
CA GLY A 413 -17.18 -2.13 -1.49
C GLY A 413 -17.35 -1.18 -2.70
N PRO A 414 -18.58 -0.91 -3.18
CA PRO A 414 -18.81 0.04 -4.27
C PRO A 414 -18.40 1.47 -3.88
N THR A 415 -17.58 2.12 -4.72
CA THR A 415 -17.02 3.47 -4.47
C THR A 415 -18.06 4.60 -4.48
N ALA A 416 -19.31 4.32 -4.84
CA ALA A 416 -20.45 5.22 -4.67
C ALA A 416 -21.00 5.23 -3.22
N ILE A 417 -20.71 4.18 -2.43
CA ILE A 417 -21.20 3.99 -1.06
C ILE A 417 -20.06 4.19 -0.06
N VAL A 418 -18.95 3.46 -0.22
CA VAL A 418 -17.78 3.49 0.68
C VAL A 418 -16.48 3.70 -0.10
N ARG A 419 -15.52 4.45 0.46
CA ARG A 419 -14.22 4.72 -0.17
C ARG A 419 -13.07 4.56 0.81
N ASP A 420 -11.95 4.04 0.32
CA ASP A 420 -10.66 4.03 1.02
C ASP A 420 -9.63 4.88 0.27
N PRO A 421 -9.31 6.11 0.73
CA PRO A 421 -8.36 6.99 0.06
C PRO A 421 -6.90 6.47 0.12
N SER A 422 -6.61 5.43 0.90
CA SER A 422 -5.30 4.77 0.90
C SER A 422 -5.09 3.83 -0.30
N ARG A 423 -6.17 3.36 -0.94
CA ARG A 423 -6.11 2.40 -2.05
C ARG A 423 -6.06 3.11 -3.41
N LYS A 424 -5.35 2.54 -4.39
CA LYS A 424 -5.20 3.13 -5.73
C LYS A 424 -6.55 3.41 -6.40
N ASP A 425 -7.44 2.42 -6.40
CA ASP A 425 -8.78 2.47 -7.00
C ASP A 425 -9.89 3.04 -6.09
N PHE A 426 -9.52 3.57 -4.92
CA PHE A 426 -10.43 4.06 -3.87
C PHE A 426 -11.43 3.04 -3.30
N SER A 427 -11.34 1.76 -3.66
CA SER A 427 -12.23 0.72 -3.15
C SER A 427 -11.87 0.31 -1.72
N VAL A 428 -12.88 0.12 -0.87
CA VAL A 428 -12.69 -0.63 0.39
C VAL A 428 -12.51 -2.10 0.00
N THR A 429 -11.30 -2.64 0.14
CA THR A 429 -11.01 -4.05 -0.15
C THR A 429 -11.14 -4.85 1.14
N ASN A 430 -11.89 -5.97 1.14
CA ASN A 430 -12.09 -6.79 2.33
C ASN A 430 -10.74 -7.22 2.95
N GLY A 431 -10.65 -7.27 4.27
CA GLY A 431 -9.40 -7.46 4.98
C GLY A 431 -8.55 -6.18 5.03
N ILE A 432 -7.67 -5.96 4.04
CA ILE A 432 -6.58 -4.97 4.10
C ILE A 432 -7.01 -3.52 4.40
N SER A 433 -8.10 -3.03 3.79
CA SER A 433 -8.63 -1.69 4.07
C SER A 433 -9.14 -1.60 5.51
N CYS A 434 -9.85 -2.63 5.96
CA CYS A 434 -10.40 -2.70 7.31
C CYS A 434 -9.29 -2.79 8.36
N MET A 435 -8.24 -3.59 8.12
CA MET A 435 -7.04 -3.68 8.97
C MET A 435 -6.33 -2.33 9.12
N GLY A 436 -6.27 -1.54 8.05
CA GLY A 436 -5.68 -0.20 8.07
C GLY A 436 -6.54 0.85 8.77
N CYS A 437 -7.86 0.64 8.87
CA CYS A 437 -8.79 1.51 9.59
C CYS A 437 -8.93 1.13 11.07
N HIS A 438 -8.88 -0.16 11.38
CA HIS A 438 -9.06 -0.75 12.72
C HIS A 438 -7.72 -1.21 13.29
N ASP A 439 -6.68 -0.41 13.07
CA ASP A 439 -5.29 -0.76 13.35
C ASP A 439 -5.01 -1.07 14.83
N GLN A 440 -5.73 -0.38 15.71
CA GLN A 440 -5.74 -0.48 17.17
C GLN A 440 -7.04 -1.11 17.73
N GLY A 441 -7.92 -1.61 16.86
CA GLY A 441 -9.17 -2.28 17.23
C GLY A 441 -10.44 -1.51 16.85
N MET A 442 -11.51 -1.65 17.65
CA MET A 442 -12.78 -0.96 17.37
C MET A 442 -12.64 0.56 17.55
N ARG A 443 -13.14 1.31 16.57
CA ARG A 443 -13.07 2.78 16.56
C ARG A 443 -14.24 3.37 17.34
N LYS A 444 -13.99 4.48 18.06
CA LYS A 444 -15.05 5.27 18.70
C LYS A 444 -16.04 5.79 17.67
N ALA A 445 -17.32 5.77 18.03
CA ALA A 445 -18.43 6.26 17.24
C ALA A 445 -19.42 6.99 18.14
N LYS A 446 -19.89 8.15 17.70
CA LYS A 446 -20.91 8.92 18.40
C LYS A 446 -22.27 8.67 17.73
N ASP A 447 -23.29 8.37 18.51
CA ASP A 447 -24.67 8.31 18.04
C ASP A 447 -25.30 9.72 17.95
N ASP A 448 -25.98 10.01 16.86
CA ASP A 448 -26.73 11.26 16.66
C ASP A 448 -28.26 11.03 16.70
N VAL A 449 -28.73 9.77 16.79
CA VAL A 449 -30.15 9.39 16.62
C VAL A 449 -30.93 9.30 17.94
N ARG A 450 -30.37 8.73 19.02
CA ARG A 450 -31.09 8.50 20.29
C ARG A 450 -31.67 9.79 20.84
N GLU A 451 -30.86 10.85 20.93
CA GLU A 451 -31.30 12.12 21.51
C GLU A 451 -32.39 12.79 20.65
N LEU A 452 -32.23 12.77 19.33
CA LEU A 452 -33.21 13.31 18.38
C LEU A 452 -34.57 12.62 18.53
N VAL A 453 -34.58 11.29 18.54
CA VAL A 453 -35.81 10.50 18.57
C VAL A 453 -36.52 10.61 19.92
N LEU A 454 -35.79 10.55 21.04
CA LEU A 454 -36.39 10.58 22.38
C LEU A 454 -36.89 11.98 22.78
N LYS A 455 -36.24 13.06 22.32
CA LYS A 455 -36.75 14.43 22.51
C LYS A 455 -37.83 14.80 21.48
N GLY A 456 -37.86 14.10 20.34
CA GLY A 456 -38.82 14.32 19.27
C GLY A 456 -40.26 13.98 19.64
N ARG A 457 -41.19 14.90 19.32
CA ARG A 457 -42.64 14.62 19.36
C ARG A 457 -43.19 14.01 18.07
N VAL A 458 -42.37 13.97 17.01
CA VAL A 458 -42.75 13.47 15.68
C VAL A 458 -42.79 11.94 15.64
N PHE A 459 -41.95 11.26 16.43
CA PHE A 459 -41.86 9.80 16.41
C PHE A 459 -42.99 9.14 17.24
N PRO A 460 -43.64 8.10 16.69
CA PRO A 460 -44.54 7.22 17.43
C PRO A 460 -43.92 6.64 18.71
N LYS A 461 -44.75 6.25 19.69
CA LYS A 461 -44.25 5.73 20.98
C LYS A 461 -43.44 4.44 20.81
N ASP A 462 -43.93 3.49 20.03
CA ASP A 462 -43.24 2.25 19.69
C ASP A 462 -41.85 2.49 19.06
N VAL A 463 -41.72 3.52 18.21
CA VAL A 463 -40.43 3.91 17.63
C VAL A 463 -39.47 4.44 18.70
N ARG A 464 -39.96 5.30 19.61
CA ARG A 464 -39.13 5.83 20.71
C ARG A 464 -38.72 4.75 21.69
N ASP A 465 -39.63 3.86 22.07
CA ASP A 465 -39.35 2.74 22.98
C ASP A 465 -38.30 1.78 22.37
N ALA A 466 -38.42 1.48 21.07
CA ALA A 466 -37.45 0.65 20.37
C ALA A 466 -36.07 1.32 20.20
N VAL A 467 -36.03 2.64 19.94
CA VAL A 467 -34.76 3.39 19.92
C VAL A 467 -34.15 3.47 21.32
N GLU A 468 -34.96 3.62 22.38
CA GLU A 468 -34.45 3.60 23.75
C GLU A 468 -33.78 2.27 24.11
N GLY A 469 -34.33 1.14 23.66
CA GLY A 469 -33.75 -0.19 23.86
C GLY A 469 -32.52 -0.48 23.01
N LEU A 470 -32.54 -0.11 21.73
CA LEU A 470 -31.47 -0.45 20.77
C LEU A 470 -30.27 0.49 20.81
N TYR A 471 -30.46 1.79 21.06
CA TYR A 471 -29.39 2.79 21.01
C TYR A 471 -28.98 3.16 22.44
N PRO A 472 -27.94 2.54 23.03
CA PRO A 472 -27.56 2.85 24.41
C PRO A 472 -27.08 4.31 24.59
N PRO A 473 -27.12 4.85 25.82
CA PRO A 473 -26.46 6.12 26.13
C PRO A 473 -24.96 6.09 25.79
N HIS A 474 -24.39 7.23 25.36
CA HIS A 474 -23.00 7.35 24.93
C HIS A 474 -21.98 6.63 25.81
N ALA A 475 -21.99 6.88 27.13
CA ALA A 475 -21.04 6.26 28.06
C ALA A 475 -21.08 4.71 28.05
N ARG A 476 -22.24 4.10 27.76
CA ARG A 476 -22.35 2.64 27.60
C ARG A 476 -21.85 2.18 26.23
N MET A 477 -22.07 2.97 25.16
CA MET A 477 -21.51 2.65 23.84
C MET A 477 -19.98 2.77 23.84
N ASP A 478 -19.43 3.84 24.42
CA ASP A 478 -17.99 4.05 24.56
C ASP A 478 -17.34 2.90 25.35
N ALA A 479 -17.92 2.49 26.48
CA ALA A 479 -17.41 1.36 27.26
C ALA A 479 -17.38 0.04 26.46
N LEU A 480 -18.43 -0.26 25.68
CA LEU A 480 -18.47 -1.45 24.82
C LEU A 480 -17.39 -1.42 23.72
N ILE A 481 -17.15 -0.26 23.12
CA ILE A 481 -16.10 -0.07 22.10
C ILE A 481 -14.71 -0.19 22.74
N GLU A 482 -14.50 0.39 23.92
CA GLU A 482 -13.23 0.35 24.65
C GLU A 482 -12.88 -1.06 25.13
N ASP A 483 -13.85 -1.83 25.64
CA ASP A 483 -13.67 -3.24 25.99
C ASP A 483 -13.28 -4.10 24.77
N ASP A 484 -13.95 -3.90 23.64
CA ASP A 484 -13.68 -4.63 22.39
C ASP A 484 -12.31 -4.27 21.78
N ALA A 485 -11.92 -2.99 21.83
CA ALA A 485 -10.60 -2.53 21.42
C ALA A 485 -9.50 -3.04 22.37
N LYS A 486 -9.74 -3.01 23.68
CA LYS A 486 -8.83 -3.57 24.69
C LYS A 486 -8.60 -5.06 24.48
N ARG A 487 -9.64 -5.84 24.17
CA ARG A 487 -9.52 -7.28 23.89
C ARG A 487 -8.56 -7.54 22.72
N PHE A 488 -8.61 -6.72 21.68
CA PHE A 488 -7.69 -6.80 20.55
C PHE A 488 -6.25 -6.41 20.94
N ALA A 489 -6.07 -5.31 21.66
CA ALA A 489 -4.75 -4.86 22.13
C ALA A 489 -4.08 -5.89 23.08
N ASP A 490 -4.83 -6.51 23.98
CA ASP A 490 -4.34 -7.58 24.86
C ASP A 490 -3.93 -8.84 24.07
N ALA A 491 -4.58 -9.11 22.93
CA ALA A 491 -4.19 -10.19 22.03
C ALA A 491 -2.88 -9.88 21.30
N MET A 492 -2.73 -8.67 20.77
CA MET A 492 -1.47 -8.18 20.20
C MET A 492 -0.32 -8.27 21.20
N LYS A 493 -0.55 -7.83 22.45
CA LYS A 493 0.43 -7.94 23.53
C LYS A 493 0.84 -9.39 23.83
N ARG A 494 -0.11 -10.34 23.82
CA ARG A 494 0.18 -11.79 23.99
C ARG A 494 1.00 -12.38 22.83
N ALA A 495 0.91 -11.81 21.62
CA ALA A 495 1.73 -12.17 20.46
C ALA A 495 3.16 -11.59 20.51
N GLY A 496 3.46 -10.71 21.49
CA GLY A 496 4.72 -9.97 21.55
C GLY A 496 4.75 -8.71 20.66
N LEU A 497 3.58 -8.18 20.31
CA LEU A 497 3.43 -7.02 19.42
C LEU A 497 3.16 -5.75 20.22
N ASP A 498 3.62 -4.63 19.68
CA ASP A 498 3.28 -3.28 20.09
C ASP A 498 2.07 -2.82 19.28
N SER A 499 0.91 -2.66 19.93
CA SER A 499 -0.33 -2.25 19.28
C SER A 499 -0.30 -0.80 18.77
N THR A 500 0.68 0.00 19.18
CA THR A 500 0.84 1.40 18.74
C THR A 500 1.85 1.57 17.61
N LEU A 501 2.63 0.53 17.29
CA LEU A 501 3.69 0.57 16.30
C LEU A 501 3.14 0.78 14.88
N LYS A 502 3.66 1.82 14.21
CA LYS A 502 3.36 2.22 12.82
C LYS A 502 4.66 2.58 12.12
N LEU A 503 4.70 2.45 10.79
CA LEU A 503 5.77 3.04 9.97
C LEU A 503 5.23 4.33 9.36
N ASN A 504 5.75 5.49 9.77
CA ASN A 504 5.40 6.78 9.18
C ASN A 504 3.88 7.04 9.14
N GLY A 505 3.20 6.73 10.25
CA GLY A 505 1.75 6.84 10.39
C GLY A 505 0.92 5.69 9.82
N ILE A 506 1.55 4.79 9.06
CA ILE A 506 0.91 3.67 8.36
C ILE A 506 0.86 2.46 9.27
N GLU A 507 -0.31 1.82 9.34
CA GLU A 507 -0.53 0.56 10.05
C GLU A 507 0.43 -0.54 9.56
N MET A 508 0.93 -1.37 10.46
CA MET A 508 2.03 -2.30 10.17
C MET A 508 1.78 -3.29 9.02
N ILE A 509 0.59 -3.90 8.91
CA ILE A 509 0.25 -4.81 7.80
C ILE A 509 0.20 -4.03 6.48
N ASN A 510 -0.41 -2.84 6.48
CA ASN A 510 -0.46 -1.94 5.34
C ASN A 510 0.94 -1.44 4.93
N ALA A 511 1.84 -1.17 5.88
CA ALA A 511 3.21 -0.76 5.61
C ALA A 511 4.02 -1.90 4.95
N LEU A 512 3.86 -3.13 5.44
CA LEU A 512 4.49 -4.31 4.86
C LEU A 512 3.93 -4.66 3.46
N ALA A 513 2.60 -4.60 3.29
CA ALA A 513 1.93 -4.79 2.01
C ALA A 513 2.32 -3.71 0.99
N LYS A 514 2.46 -2.45 1.43
CA LYS A 514 2.95 -1.33 0.59
C LYS A 514 4.41 -1.55 0.18
N ARG A 515 5.27 -2.07 1.06
CA ARG A 515 6.67 -2.37 0.73
C ARG A 515 6.80 -3.42 -0.38
N TYR A 516 5.84 -4.35 -0.46
CA TYR A 516 5.71 -5.28 -1.58
C TYR A 516 5.22 -4.60 -2.87
N GLU A 517 4.18 -3.78 -2.77
CA GLU A 517 3.58 -3.08 -3.92
C GLU A 517 4.54 -2.04 -4.57
N ASP A 518 5.59 -1.61 -3.86
CA ASP A 518 6.62 -0.70 -4.35
C ASP A 518 7.31 -1.21 -5.63
N ASP A 519 7.70 -0.24 -6.46
CA ASP A 519 8.41 -0.49 -7.72
C ASP A 519 9.86 -0.93 -7.43
N LEU A 520 10.41 -1.78 -8.29
CA LEU A 520 11.69 -2.46 -8.13
C LEU A 520 12.82 -1.72 -8.85
N ASP A 521 13.93 -1.44 -8.17
CA ASP A 521 15.20 -1.21 -8.84
C ASP A 521 15.99 -2.54 -9.01
N LEU A 522 17.13 -2.45 -9.70
CA LEU A 522 18.06 -3.56 -9.85
C LEU A 522 18.50 -4.18 -8.50
N THR A 523 18.68 -3.36 -7.46
CA THR A 523 19.18 -3.81 -6.15
C THR A 523 18.15 -4.68 -5.44
N MET A 524 16.87 -4.26 -5.41
CA MET A 524 15.80 -5.11 -4.88
C MET A 524 15.54 -6.32 -5.78
N ALA A 525 15.49 -6.16 -7.11
CA ALA A 525 15.26 -7.28 -8.02
C ALA A 525 16.33 -8.38 -7.88
N ALA A 526 17.61 -8.01 -7.71
CA ALA A 526 18.68 -8.94 -7.38
C ALA A 526 18.47 -9.61 -6.00
N SER A 527 18.16 -8.82 -4.97
CA SER A 527 17.92 -9.33 -3.62
C SER A 527 16.76 -10.34 -3.54
N GLU A 528 15.69 -10.10 -4.30
CA GLU A 528 14.53 -11.02 -4.41
C GLU A 528 14.84 -12.32 -5.18
N LEU A 529 15.89 -12.33 -5.99
CA LEU A 529 16.49 -13.52 -6.59
C LEU A 529 17.54 -14.19 -5.68
N GLY A 530 17.88 -13.58 -4.53
CA GLY A 530 18.95 -14.04 -3.66
C GLY A 530 20.37 -13.70 -4.15
N LEU A 531 20.49 -12.68 -5.01
CA LEU A 531 21.75 -12.18 -5.57
C LEU A 531 22.13 -10.80 -5.03
N LYS A 532 23.43 -10.51 -5.01
CA LYS A 532 23.95 -9.14 -4.97
C LYS A 532 23.79 -8.48 -6.35
N LYS A 533 23.81 -7.15 -6.36
CA LYS A 533 23.75 -6.34 -7.59
C LYS A 533 24.88 -6.65 -8.60
N SER A 534 26.07 -7.01 -8.12
CA SER A 534 27.19 -7.45 -8.98
C SER A 534 26.90 -8.79 -9.65
N GLU A 535 26.48 -9.77 -8.87
CA GLU A 535 26.17 -11.14 -9.34
C GLU A 535 25.03 -11.13 -10.37
N PHE A 536 23.99 -10.32 -10.14
CA PHE A 536 22.93 -10.10 -11.13
C PHE A 536 23.48 -9.54 -12.44
N ASN A 537 24.36 -8.52 -12.39
CA ASN A 537 24.95 -7.91 -13.58
C ASN A 537 25.85 -8.86 -14.38
N GLU A 538 26.55 -9.76 -13.70
CA GLU A 538 27.40 -10.78 -14.32
C GLU A 538 26.55 -11.80 -15.11
N GLY A 539 25.41 -12.23 -14.56
CA GLY A 539 24.49 -13.18 -15.21
C GLY A 539 23.66 -12.64 -16.38
N VAL A 540 23.63 -11.33 -16.62
CA VAL A 540 22.76 -10.70 -17.67
C VAL A 540 23.01 -11.27 -19.08
N ALA A 541 24.21 -11.76 -19.37
CA ALA A 541 24.55 -12.31 -20.67
C ALA A 541 23.75 -13.59 -21.01
N ASP A 542 23.49 -14.42 -20.00
CA ASP A 542 22.87 -15.74 -20.14
C ASP A 542 21.34 -15.68 -20.20
N VAL A 543 20.75 -14.53 -19.85
CA VAL A 543 19.30 -14.28 -19.89
C VAL A 543 18.73 -14.42 -21.30
N ASP A 544 17.65 -15.20 -21.41
CA ASP A 544 16.88 -15.40 -22.64
C ASP A 544 16.50 -14.05 -23.28
N GLN A 545 16.66 -13.97 -24.59
CA GLN A 545 16.39 -12.77 -25.39
C GLN A 545 15.03 -12.12 -25.09
N LYS A 546 14.00 -12.90 -24.73
CA LYS A 546 12.66 -12.38 -24.38
C LYS A 546 12.62 -11.58 -23.07
N TYR A 547 13.55 -11.81 -22.14
CA TYR A 547 13.62 -11.13 -20.84
C TYR A 547 14.65 -10.01 -20.79
N ARG A 548 15.59 -9.95 -21.75
CA ARG A 548 16.56 -8.85 -21.86
C ARG A 548 15.95 -7.43 -21.80
N PRO A 549 14.75 -7.14 -22.34
CA PRO A 549 14.11 -5.83 -22.17
C PRO A 549 13.79 -5.49 -20.70
N LEU A 550 13.34 -6.46 -19.89
CA LEU A 550 13.09 -6.26 -18.46
C LEU A 550 14.41 -5.98 -17.71
N VAL A 551 15.43 -6.78 -17.98
CA VAL A 551 16.77 -6.63 -17.37
C VAL A 551 17.37 -5.27 -17.71
N ARG A 552 17.28 -4.84 -18.97
CA ARG A 552 17.70 -3.50 -19.41
C ARG A 552 16.93 -2.39 -18.70
N ARG A 553 15.63 -2.55 -18.44
CA ARG A 553 14.86 -1.57 -17.65
C ARG A 553 15.32 -1.48 -16.21
N LEU A 554 15.53 -2.61 -15.53
CA LEU A 554 16.04 -2.64 -14.14
C LEU A 554 17.41 -1.95 -14.02
N ALA A 555 18.27 -2.11 -15.03
CA ALA A 555 19.57 -1.43 -15.09
C ALA A 555 19.46 0.11 -15.24
N GLN A 556 18.34 0.62 -15.78
CA GLN A 556 18.17 2.02 -16.17
C GLN A 556 17.10 2.79 -15.36
N GLY A 557 16.36 2.11 -14.48
CA GLY A 557 15.35 2.73 -13.63
C GLY A 557 14.53 1.70 -12.84
N ALA A 558 13.43 2.17 -12.26
CA ALA A 558 12.48 1.31 -11.56
C ALA A 558 11.52 0.59 -12.52
N VAL A 559 11.08 -0.61 -12.13
CA VAL A 559 10.11 -1.44 -12.85
C VAL A 559 8.91 -1.75 -11.96
N PRO A 560 7.66 -1.62 -12.46
CA PRO A 560 6.48 -2.05 -11.73
C PRO A 560 6.53 -3.51 -11.27
N ARG A 561 6.09 -3.75 -10.03
CA ARG A 561 6.04 -5.05 -9.34
C ARG A 561 5.49 -6.19 -10.20
N ASP A 562 4.37 -5.94 -10.86
CA ASP A 562 3.64 -6.89 -11.68
C ASP A 562 4.40 -7.38 -12.92
N GLN A 563 5.16 -6.50 -13.58
CA GLN A 563 5.99 -6.85 -14.73
C GLN A 563 7.18 -7.76 -14.35
N PHE A 564 7.76 -7.53 -13.17
CA PHE A 564 8.82 -8.38 -12.64
C PHE A 564 8.30 -9.75 -12.25
N GLU A 565 7.20 -9.83 -11.49
CA GLU A 565 6.54 -11.10 -11.13
C GLU A 565 6.21 -11.95 -12.36
N ALA A 566 5.64 -11.34 -13.40
CA ALA A 566 5.29 -12.04 -14.64
C ALA A 566 6.50 -12.67 -15.36
N SER A 567 7.71 -12.18 -15.08
CA SER A 567 8.96 -12.66 -15.65
C SER A 567 9.81 -13.50 -14.69
N PHE A 568 9.59 -13.39 -13.37
CA PHE A 568 10.43 -13.97 -12.31
C PHE A 568 10.76 -15.44 -12.55
N ARG A 569 9.74 -16.26 -12.80
CA ARG A 569 9.87 -17.71 -13.05
C ARG A 569 10.78 -18.05 -14.24
N GLY A 570 10.91 -17.14 -15.20
CA GLY A 570 11.74 -17.33 -16.38
C GLY A 570 13.14 -16.74 -16.23
N ILE A 571 13.31 -15.63 -15.52
CA ILE A 571 14.65 -15.04 -15.28
C ILE A 571 15.42 -15.72 -14.15
N ALA A 572 14.72 -16.34 -13.18
CA ALA A 572 15.41 -16.94 -12.04
C ALA A 572 16.36 -18.09 -12.44
N PRO A 573 16.01 -19.04 -13.32
CA PRO A 573 16.94 -20.09 -13.76
C PRO A 573 18.04 -19.57 -14.70
N ASP A 574 17.83 -18.44 -15.35
CA ASP A 574 18.83 -17.81 -16.24
C ASP A 574 19.91 -17.05 -15.42
N LEU A 575 19.54 -16.53 -14.24
CA LEU A 575 20.40 -15.69 -13.39
C LEU A 575 20.93 -16.41 -12.12
N THR A 576 20.41 -17.58 -11.78
CA THR A 576 20.68 -18.27 -10.51
C THR A 576 20.64 -19.80 -10.65
N ASP A 577 21.29 -20.51 -9.72
CA ASP A 577 21.15 -21.97 -9.58
C ASP A 577 19.79 -22.42 -8.96
N LEU A 578 18.81 -21.51 -8.80
CA LEU A 578 17.53 -21.82 -8.20
C LEU A 578 16.65 -22.66 -9.13
N LYS A 579 16.09 -23.75 -8.61
CA LYS A 579 15.16 -24.61 -9.33
C LYS A 579 13.72 -24.17 -9.12
N ILE A 580 12.99 -24.02 -10.22
CA ILE A 580 11.55 -23.75 -10.19
C ILE A 580 10.80 -24.99 -9.68
N VAL A 581 10.02 -24.80 -8.62
CA VAL A 581 9.22 -25.83 -7.98
C VAL A 581 7.80 -25.79 -8.53
N ALA A 582 7.38 -26.87 -9.20
CA ALA A 582 6.03 -26.99 -9.73
C ALA A 582 5.02 -27.34 -8.62
N ILE A 583 4.16 -26.38 -8.25
CA ILE A 583 3.06 -26.62 -7.32
C ILE A 583 1.95 -27.41 -8.02
N ARG A 584 1.74 -28.65 -7.58
CA ARG A 584 0.65 -29.51 -8.08
C ARG A 584 -0.70 -28.97 -7.60
N ASN A 585 -1.74 -29.15 -8.40
CA ASN A 585 -3.09 -28.62 -8.15
C ASN A 585 -3.17 -27.08 -8.05
N ALA A 586 -2.27 -26.36 -8.73
CA ALA A 586 -2.34 -24.90 -8.91
C ALA A 586 -3.52 -24.49 -9.82
N ARG A 587 -4.75 -24.69 -9.33
CA ARG A 587 -5.92 -23.92 -9.73
C ARG A 587 -6.01 -22.78 -8.71
N PRO A 588 -5.50 -21.57 -9.00
CA PRO A 588 -5.67 -20.45 -8.09
C PRO A 588 -7.16 -20.31 -7.72
N PRO A 589 -7.49 -19.92 -6.48
CA PRO A 589 -8.87 -19.87 -6.00
C PRO A 589 -9.67 -18.80 -6.74
N GLN A 590 -10.24 -19.19 -7.89
CA GLN A 590 -10.62 -18.29 -8.99
C GLN A 590 -9.38 -17.51 -9.52
N PRO A 591 -9.43 -16.75 -10.64
CA PRO A 591 -8.24 -16.02 -11.03
C PRO A 591 -7.98 -14.95 -9.96
N VAL A 592 -6.88 -15.13 -9.21
CA VAL A 592 -6.16 -14.00 -8.59
C VAL A 592 -6.17 -12.90 -9.65
N PRO A 593 -6.65 -11.67 -9.34
CA PRO A 593 -6.79 -10.61 -10.33
C PRO A 593 -5.52 -10.56 -11.15
N GLN A 594 -5.61 -10.86 -12.46
CA GLN A 594 -4.41 -10.96 -13.28
C GLN A 594 -3.63 -9.66 -13.08
N PRO A 595 -2.31 -9.71 -12.80
CA PRO A 595 -1.49 -8.50 -12.73
C PRO A 595 -1.87 -7.64 -13.93
N ILE A 596 -2.28 -6.39 -13.65
CA ILE A 596 -3.04 -5.58 -14.61
C ILE A 596 -2.17 -5.48 -15.85
N ARG A 597 -2.56 -6.14 -16.94
CA ARG A 597 -1.72 -6.26 -18.15
C ARG A 597 -1.38 -4.90 -18.79
N ASN A 598 -2.06 -3.86 -18.33
CA ASN A 598 -1.75 -2.46 -18.53
C ASN A 598 -1.15 -1.90 -17.24
N SER A 599 0.17 -2.02 -17.05
CA SER A 599 0.84 -1.09 -16.15
C SER A 599 0.65 0.31 -16.74
N ASP A 600 0.12 1.29 -16.00
CA ASP A 600 -0.08 2.65 -16.53
C ASP A 600 1.23 3.40 -16.83
N ASP A 601 2.41 2.78 -16.66
CA ASP A 601 3.72 3.37 -16.90
C ASP A 601 4.22 3.15 -18.33
N LEU A 602 4.78 4.24 -18.88
CA LEU A 602 5.55 4.25 -20.12
C LEU A 602 6.91 3.57 -19.91
N SER A 603 7.33 2.74 -20.85
CA SER A 603 8.68 2.15 -20.87
C SER A 603 9.59 2.93 -21.81
N LEU A 604 10.78 3.30 -21.34
CA LEU A 604 11.89 3.81 -22.15
C LEU A 604 13.17 3.06 -21.74
N THR A 605 13.96 2.66 -22.73
CA THR A 605 15.28 2.02 -22.56
C THR A 605 16.21 2.45 -23.69
N SER A 606 17.52 2.32 -23.48
CA SER A 606 18.54 2.37 -24.53
C SER A 606 19.23 1.00 -24.71
N ASP A 607 19.97 0.81 -25.80
CA ASP A 607 20.71 -0.44 -26.03
C ASP A 607 21.89 -0.64 -25.05
N ARG A 608 22.44 0.46 -24.51
CA ARG A 608 23.59 0.48 -23.56
C ARG A 608 23.42 1.57 -22.51
N ASP A 609 24.06 1.39 -21.36
CA ASP A 609 24.04 2.34 -20.24
C ASP A 609 25.14 3.43 -20.36
N SER A 610 26.13 3.19 -21.24
CA SER A 610 27.17 4.17 -21.57
C SER A 610 27.60 4.08 -23.02
N TYR A 611 28.03 5.22 -23.55
CA TYR A 611 28.40 5.44 -24.94
C TYR A 611 29.72 6.21 -25.03
N ARG A 612 30.41 6.07 -26.16
CA ARG A 612 31.56 6.92 -26.54
C ARG A 612 31.08 8.04 -27.44
N LEU A 613 31.89 9.11 -27.54
CA LEU A 613 31.69 10.15 -28.56
C LEU A 613 31.61 9.51 -29.96
N GLY A 614 30.56 9.86 -30.71
CA GLY A 614 30.27 9.33 -32.04
C GLY A 614 29.45 8.04 -32.07
N ASP A 615 29.21 7.35 -30.95
CA ASP A 615 28.32 6.17 -30.90
C ASP A 615 26.89 6.56 -31.28
N THR A 616 26.18 5.60 -31.89
CA THR A 616 24.77 5.74 -32.33
C THR A 616 23.86 4.95 -31.39
N PRO A 617 23.20 5.58 -30.38
CA PRO A 617 22.33 4.85 -29.47
C PRO A 617 21.03 4.43 -30.15
N VAL A 618 20.42 3.35 -29.65
CA VAL A 618 19.06 2.94 -30.04
C VAL A 618 18.17 2.94 -28.79
N PHE A 619 17.15 3.79 -28.82
CA PHE A 619 16.11 3.88 -27.79
C PHE A 619 14.93 2.98 -28.16
N THR A 620 14.42 2.22 -27.19
CA THR A 620 13.18 1.45 -27.34
C THR A 620 12.12 1.99 -26.39
N VAL A 621 10.96 2.36 -26.93
CA VAL A 621 9.80 2.87 -26.18
C VAL A 621 8.63 1.90 -26.32
N VAL A 622 7.93 1.62 -25.22
CA VAL A 622 6.68 0.84 -25.20
C VAL A 622 5.64 1.59 -24.35
N ALA A 623 4.52 1.96 -24.95
CA ALA A 623 3.45 2.67 -24.26
C ALA A 623 2.30 1.72 -23.85
N PRO A 624 1.64 1.95 -22.70
CA PRO A 624 0.52 1.10 -22.26
C PRO A 624 -0.82 1.43 -22.93
N ARG A 625 -0.87 2.52 -23.70
CA ARG A 625 -2.05 3.00 -24.45
C ARG A 625 -1.58 3.69 -25.73
N ASP A 626 -2.49 3.81 -26.69
CA ASP A 626 -2.28 4.63 -27.89
C ASP A 626 -2.00 6.08 -27.49
N CYS A 627 -0.93 6.68 -28.02
CA CYS A 627 -0.48 8.02 -27.65
C CYS A 627 0.39 8.68 -28.73
N PHE A 628 0.52 10.00 -28.63
CA PHE A 628 1.52 10.79 -29.35
C PHE A 628 2.77 10.88 -28.48
N LEU A 629 3.90 10.39 -28.99
CA LEU A 629 5.18 10.34 -28.30
C LEU A 629 6.02 11.59 -28.58
N THR A 630 6.50 12.23 -27.53
CA THR A 630 7.63 13.17 -27.61
C THR A 630 8.84 12.50 -26.98
N LEU A 631 9.90 12.30 -27.76
CA LEU A 631 11.21 11.81 -27.28
C LEU A 631 12.19 12.98 -27.29
N THR A 632 12.80 13.30 -26.14
CA THR A 632 13.71 14.43 -25.98
C THR A 632 14.99 13.97 -25.32
N ASP A 633 16.14 14.31 -25.90
CA ASP A 633 17.46 14.19 -25.28
C ASP A 633 17.78 15.48 -24.50
N ILE A 634 18.48 15.41 -23.37
CA ILE A 634 18.71 16.58 -22.49
C ILE A 634 20.13 16.52 -21.92
N ASP A 635 20.92 17.55 -22.21
CA ASP A 635 22.33 17.63 -21.80
C ASP A 635 22.53 17.97 -20.32
N GLU A 636 23.80 17.95 -19.86
CA GLU A 636 24.18 18.32 -18.50
C GLU A 636 23.81 19.77 -18.11
N ARG A 637 23.50 20.64 -19.09
CA ARG A 637 23.09 22.04 -18.87
C ARG A 637 21.57 22.17 -18.76
N GLY A 638 20.81 21.12 -19.08
CA GLY A 638 19.35 21.13 -19.16
C GLY A 638 18.80 21.67 -20.49
N GLU A 639 19.64 21.75 -21.53
CA GLU A 639 19.25 22.07 -22.89
C GLU A 639 18.72 20.80 -23.58
N GLY A 640 17.43 20.82 -23.95
CA GLY A 640 16.78 19.68 -24.59
C GLY A 640 16.87 19.73 -26.12
N THR A 641 16.92 18.57 -26.76
CA THR A 641 16.74 18.40 -28.21
C THR A 641 15.66 17.35 -28.46
N VAL A 642 14.54 17.75 -29.07
CA VAL A 642 13.46 16.81 -29.42
C VAL A 642 13.92 15.92 -30.57
N LEU A 643 14.11 14.64 -30.25
CA LEU A 643 14.46 13.56 -31.14
C LEU A 643 13.26 13.11 -31.98
N LEU A 644 12.06 13.06 -31.39
CA LEU A 644 10.80 12.72 -32.07
C LEU A 644 9.66 13.58 -31.50
N PRO A 645 8.79 14.20 -32.32
CA PRO A 645 8.86 14.29 -33.78
C PRO A 645 10.01 15.18 -34.27
N ASN A 646 10.48 14.91 -35.48
CA ASN A 646 11.54 15.66 -36.16
C ASN A 646 11.21 15.86 -37.66
N THR A 647 12.01 16.62 -38.40
CA THR A 647 11.72 16.93 -39.82
C THR A 647 11.68 15.69 -40.72
N PHE A 648 12.42 14.62 -40.39
CA PHE A 648 12.47 13.35 -41.11
C PHE A 648 11.38 12.36 -40.68
N GLN A 649 10.96 12.40 -39.40
CA GLN A 649 9.93 11.56 -38.82
C GLN A 649 8.94 12.43 -38.03
N ARG A 650 7.90 12.90 -38.72
CA ARG A 650 6.87 13.79 -38.17
C ARG A 650 5.71 13.06 -37.51
N ASP A 651 5.39 11.85 -37.97
CA ASP A 651 4.40 11.01 -37.30
C ASP A 651 5.02 10.43 -36.03
N ASN A 652 4.40 10.78 -34.90
CA ASN A 652 4.80 10.36 -33.56
C ASN A 652 3.68 9.59 -32.84
N PHE A 653 2.61 9.21 -33.54
CA PHE A 653 1.56 8.38 -32.96
C PHE A 653 2.03 6.92 -32.85
N ILE A 654 1.99 6.37 -31.64
CA ILE A 654 2.40 4.98 -31.35
C ILE A 654 1.27 4.17 -30.74
N LYS A 655 1.29 2.85 -30.96
CA LYS A 655 0.26 1.91 -30.52
C LYS A 655 0.57 1.29 -29.16
N ALA A 656 -0.47 1.06 -28.37
CA ALA A 656 -0.40 0.36 -27.10
C ALA A 656 0.33 -1.00 -27.25
N GLY A 657 1.29 -1.27 -26.38
CA GLY A 657 2.03 -2.54 -26.32
C GLY A 657 2.98 -2.83 -27.49
N VAL A 658 3.08 -1.96 -28.50
CA VAL A 658 3.97 -2.14 -29.64
C VAL A 658 5.30 -1.42 -29.38
N PRO A 659 6.44 -2.14 -29.31
CA PRO A 659 7.75 -1.50 -29.18
C PRO A 659 8.10 -0.70 -30.42
N ILE A 660 8.53 0.54 -30.23
CA ILE A 660 9.09 1.39 -31.30
C ILE A 660 10.55 1.69 -31.00
N GLN A 661 11.38 1.76 -32.05
CA GLN A 661 12.82 2.06 -31.94
C GLN A 661 13.14 3.43 -32.53
N PHE A 662 14.02 4.17 -31.87
CA PHE A 662 14.57 5.43 -32.35
C PHE A 662 16.11 5.46 -32.23
N PRO A 663 16.86 5.76 -33.30
CA PRO A 663 16.41 5.86 -34.68
C PRO A 663 15.81 4.54 -35.18
N GLY A 664 14.79 4.63 -36.04
CA GLY A 664 14.18 3.44 -36.64
C GLY A 664 15.12 2.73 -37.62
N ALA A 665 14.86 1.45 -37.89
CA ALA A 665 15.61 0.69 -38.89
C ALA A 665 15.52 1.37 -40.27
N GLY A 666 16.68 1.75 -40.84
CA GLY A 666 16.75 2.47 -42.11
C GLY A 666 16.40 3.96 -42.05
N ALA A 667 16.43 4.59 -40.86
CA ALA A 667 16.22 6.03 -40.73
C ALA A 667 17.14 6.85 -41.66
N PRO A 668 16.65 7.94 -42.30
CA PRO A 668 17.41 8.73 -43.26
C PRO A 668 18.44 9.68 -42.61
N PHE A 669 18.72 9.49 -41.32
CA PHE A 669 19.67 10.25 -40.51
C PHE A 669 20.38 9.31 -39.54
N GLN A 670 21.55 9.74 -39.04
CA GLN A 670 22.26 9.05 -37.95
C GLN A 670 22.32 9.97 -36.75
N PHE A 671 21.67 9.57 -35.66
CA PHE A 671 21.83 10.22 -34.36
C PHE A 671 23.11 9.72 -33.68
N ARG A 672 23.92 10.61 -33.11
CA ARG A 672 25.24 10.30 -32.53
C ARG A 672 25.47 11.10 -31.26
N MET A 673 26.04 10.47 -30.24
CA MET A 673 26.46 11.15 -29.01
C MET A 673 27.59 12.13 -29.33
N LYS A 674 27.37 13.42 -29.10
CA LYS A 674 28.28 14.50 -29.53
C LYS A 674 29.08 15.11 -28.39
N ASP A 675 28.44 15.29 -27.25
CA ASP A 675 28.99 15.99 -26.11
C ASP A 675 29.29 15.00 -24.98
N LYS A 676 30.34 15.26 -24.19
CA LYS A 676 30.76 14.39 -23.11
C LYS A 676 30.07 14.81 -21.83
N GLY A 677 29.38 13.89 -21.19
CA GLY A 677 28.64 14.14 -19.96
C GLY A 677 27.57 13.09 -19.71
N ILE A 678 26.64 13.41 -18.82
CA ILE A 678 25.42 12.63 -18.58
C ILE A 678 24.27 13.23 -19.38
N GLU A 679 23.77 12.46 -20.35
CA GLU A 679 22.55 12.78 -21.10
C GLU A 679 21.32 12.20 -20.37
N THR A 680 20.18 12.89 -20.43
CA THR A 680 18.90 12.42 -19.87
C THR A 680 17.85 12.34 -20.97
N VAL A 681 17.54 11.12 -21.42
CA VAL A 681 16.53 10.90 -22.45
C VAL A 681 15.17 10.73 -21.80
N THR A 682 14.19 11.53 -22.25
CA THR A 682 12.80 11.50 -21.78
C THR A 682 11.87 11.03 -22.89
N ALA A 683 10.89 10.21 -22.53
CA ALA A 683 9.75 9.87 -23.37
C ALA A 683 8.48 10.37 -22.68
N VAL A 684 7.62 11.07 -23.44
CA VAL A 684 6.33 11.59 -22.98
C VAL A 684 5.24 11.12 -23.93
N CYS A 685 4.26 10.38 -23.43
CA CYS A 685 3.16 9.88 -24.23
C CYS A 685 1.83 10.56 -23.86
N ALA A 686 1.38 11.46 -24.72
CA ALA A 686 0.17 12.26 -24.54
C ALA A 686 -1.03 11.70 -25.31
N THR A 687 -2.24 11.97 -24.82
CA THR A 687 -3.50 11.56 -25.48
C THR A 687 -3.86 12.42 -26.71
N GLN A 688 -3.13 13.51 -26.95
CA GLN A 688 -3.36 14.47 -28.04
C GLN A 688 -2.02 14.93 -28.65
N ALA A 689 -2.02 15.27 -29.95
CA ALA A 689 -0.83 15.59 -30.74
C ALA A 689 -0.06 16.88 -30.35
N GLY A 690 -0.48 17.56 -29.29
CA GLY A 690 0.23 18.67 -28.62
C GLY A 690 0.09 18.64 -27.10
N GLY A 691 -0.33 17.50 -26.53
CA GLY A 691 -0.41 17.28 -25.09
C GLY A 691 0.97 16.93 -24.50
N GLY A 692 1.04 16.82 -23.16
CA GLY A 692 2.33 16.69 -22.46
C GLY A 692 3.04 18.06 -22.39
N ASP A 693 4.30 18.11 -22.80
CA ASP A 693 5.20 19.25 -22.54
C ASP A 693 4.90 20.52 -23.34
N ARG A 694 3.98 20.47 -24.31
CA ARG A 694 3.57 21.60 -25.18
C ARG A 694 4.73 22.26 -25.95
N ILE A 695 5.79 21.50 -26.24
CA ILE A 695 6.90 21.96 -27.07
C ILE A 695 6.37 22.26 -28.48
N GLN A 696 6.63 23.45 -28.98
CA GLN A 696 6.22 23.87 -30.33
C GLN A 696 7.32 23.52 -31.34
N HIS A 697 6.96 22.81 -32.41
CA HIS A 697 7.89 22.38 -33.44
C HIS A 697 7.85 23.31 -34.67
N ASP A 698 8.99 23.88 -35.04
CA ASP A 698 9.19 24.60 -36.30
C ASP A 698 10.16 23.82 -37.19
N PHE A 699 9.62 22.79 -37.86
CA PHE A 699 10.37 21.89 -38.75
C PHE A 699 10.95 22.58 -40.00
N ASN A 700 10.59 23.84 -40.26
CA ASN A 700 11.16 24.64 -41.35
C ASN A 700 12.44 25.34 -40.92
N LYS A 701 12.61 25.63 -39.62
CA LYS A 701 13.82 26.25 -39.06
C LYS A 701 14.81 25.23 -38.51
N ASN A 702 14.32 24.19 -37.83
CA ASN A 702 15.15 23.23 -37.13
C ASN A 702 14.80 21.79 -37.53
N GLN A 703 15.80 20.96 -37.83
CA GLN A 703 15.59 19.54 -38.14
C GLN A 703 15.13 18.74 -36.91
N PHE A 704 15.70 19.07 -35.75
CA PHE A 704 15.32 18.61 -34.41
C PHE A 704 14.99 19.85 -33.59
N THR A 705 13.96 19.82 -32.73
CA THR A 705 13.51 21.04 -32.04
C THR A 705 14.36 21.32 -30.79
N PRO A 706 15.09 22.45 -30.70
CA PRO A 706 15.83 22.81 -29.50
C PRO A 706 14.89 23.33 -28.40
N VAL A 707 15.20 23.00 -27.15
CA VAL A 707 14.47 23.38 -25.94
C VAL A 707 15.47 23.94 -24.92
N PRO A 708 15.87 25.23 -25.01
CA PRO A 708 17.03 25.79 -24.28
C PRO A 708 16.95 25.77 -22.75
N ASN A 709 15.81 25.40 -22.17
CA ASN A 709 15.69 25.02 -20.77
C ASN A 709 14.46 24.13 -20.62
N TYR A 710 14.69 22.82 -20.51
CA TYR A 710 13.61 21.83 -20.52
C TYR A 710 12.69 21.96 -19.31
N THR A 711 13.25 22.01 -18.10
CA THR A 711 12.46 22.10 -16.85
C THR A 711 11.67 23.40 -16.72
N ARG A 712 12.19 24.51 -17.26
CA ARG A 712 11.42 25.77 -17.40
C ARG A 712 10.25 25.63 -18.38
N THR A 713 10.41 24.84 -19.44
CA THR A 713 9.34 24.56 -20.40
C THR A 713 8.22 23.75 -19.73
N LEU A 714 8.57 22.76 -18.92
CA LEU A 714 7.62 22.03 -18.07
C LEU A 714 6.90 22.98 -17.10
N ALA A 715 7.62 23.81 -16.35
CA ALA A 715 7.01 24.74 -15.40
C ALA A 715 6.00 25.71 -16.06
N ARG A 716 6.31 26.19 -17.27
CA ARG A 716 5.39 27.04 -18.05
C ARG A 716 4.14 26.29 -18.52
N SER A 717 4.26 25.02 -18.92
CA SER A 717 3.09 24.20 -19.28
C SER A 717 2.14 23.97 -18.09
N ILE A 718 2.68 24.00 -16.87
CA ILE A 718 1.90 23.96 -15.63
C ILE A 718 1.21 25.31 -15.37
N ALA A 719 1.97 26.41 -15.36
CA ALA A 719 1.47 27.73 -14.95
C ALA A 719 0.44 28.38 -15.90
N VAL A 720 0.41 28.00 -17.19
CA VAL A 720 -0.47 28.63 -18.19
C VAL A 720 -1.94 28.16 -18.09
N GLU A 721 -2.26 27.16 -17.27
CA GLU A 721 -3.65 26.66 -17.10
C GLU A 721 -4.31 27.13 -15.80
N ALA A 722 -4.78 28.38 -15.80
CA ALA A 722 -5.94 28.76 -15.00
C ALA A 722 -7.20 28.54 -15.84
N VAL A 723 -7.85 27.38 -15.69
CA VAL A 723 -9.03 27.02 -16.50
C VAL A 723 -10.22 27.92 -16.15
N LYS A 724 -10.57 28.85 -17.04
CA LYS A 724 -11.94 29.37 -17.11
C LYS A 724 -12.84 28.28 -17.72
N PRO A 725 -14.03 28.02 -17.16
CA PRO A 725 -14.99 27.09 -17.76
C PRO A 725 -15.35 27.50 -19.19
N GLY A 726 -15.25 26.56 -20.15
CA GLY A 726 -15.77 26.73 -21.51
C GLY A 726 -14.75 27.05 -22.64
N THR A 727 -13.44 26.97 -22.40
CA THR A 727 -12.44 27.26 -23.47
C THR A 727 -12.33 26.10 -24.48
N PRO A 728 -12.46 26.32 -25.81
CA PRO A 728 -12.31 25.26 -26.82
C PRO A 728 -10.85 24.83 -27.04
N SER A 729 -10.63 23.54 -27.34
CA SER A 729 -9.31 22.99 -27.69
C SER A 729 -8.92 23.29 -29.15
N VAL A 730 -7.68 23.72 -29.38
CA VAL A 730 -7.12 23.92 -30.72
C VAL A 730 -6.81 22.56 -31.39
N ALA A 731 -7.19 22.40 -32.66
CA ALA A 731 -7.10 21.13 -33.37
C ALA A 731 -5.70 20.81 -33.91
N GLY A 732 -5.25 19.57 -33.69
CA GLY A 732 -4.18 18.92 -34.47
C GLY A 732 -4.75 18.14 -35.65
N THR A 733 -3.96 17.95 -36.71
CA THR A 733 -4.36 17.23 -37.93
C THR A 733 -4.15 15.72 -37.81
N THR A 734 -4.95 14.95 -38.55
CA THR A 734 -4.89 13.48 -38.62
C THR A 734 -4.67 13.00 -40.06
N ASN A 735 -4.28 11.73 -40.24
CA ASN A 735 -3.90 11.10 -41.52
C ASN A 735 -5.02 10.99 -42.59
N THR A 736 -6.17 11.68 -42.43
CA THR A 736 -7.26 11.73 -43.41
C THR A 736 -7.67 13.16 -43.80
N GLY A 737 -6.96 14.19 -43.34
CA GLY A 737 -7.20 15.59 -43.75
C GLY A 737 -8.53 16.20 -43.26
N SER A 738 -9.21 15.56 -42.31
CA SER A 738 -10.48 16.05 -41.73
C SER A 738 -10.30 16.59 -40.31
N ALA A 739 -11.08 17.61 -39.96
CA ALA A 739 -11.09 18.19 -38.61
C ALA A 739 -11.71 17.22 -37.58
N ALA A 740 -11.09 17.14 -36.40
CA ALA A 740 -11.59 16.32 -35.30
C ALA A 740 -12.86 16.96 -34.68
N VAL A 741 -14.01 16.30 -34.81
CA VAL A 741 -15.28 16.75 -34.23
C VAL A 741 -15.27 16.50 -32.72
N SER A 742 -15.53 17.55 -31.94
CA SER A 742 -15.73 17.45 -30.49
C SER A 742 -17.08 16.79 -30.19
N GLY A 743 -17.04 15.56 -29.66
CA GLY A 743 -18.26 14.77 -29.43
C GLY A 743 -18.01 13.52 -28.59
N ARG A 744 -17.35 13.67 -27.43
CA ARG A 744 -17.30 12.64 -26.40
C ARG A 744 -17.52 13.22 -25.01
N GLU A 745 -18.25 12.43 -24.23
CA GLU A 745 -18.48 12.52 -22.79
C GLU A 745 -17.16 12.77 -22.03
N PRO A 746 -17.16 13.51 -20.91
CA PRO A 746 -15.94 13.76 -20.13
C PRO A 746 -15.26 12.43 -19.76
N PRO A 747 -13.92 12.34 -19.85
CA PRO A 747 -13.23 11.12 -19.49
C PRO A 747 -13.47 10.80 -18.01
N ALA A 748 -13.53 9.50 -17.70
CA ALA A 748 -13.67 9.04 -16.33
C ALA A 748 -12.57 9.63 -15.43
N ALA A 749 -12.93 9.98 -14.19
CA ALA A 749 -12.01 10.55 -13.22
C ALA A 749 -10.77 9.66 -13.08
N GLY A 750 -9.59 10.19 -13.44
CA GLY A 750 -8.31 9.47 -13.40
C GLY A 750 -7.64 9.19 -14.75
N SER A 751 -8.19 9.59 -15.90
CA SER A 751 -7.43 9.45 -17.17
C SER A 751 -6.29 10.48 -17.25
N ARG A 752 -5.05 10.08 -16.89
CA ARG A 752 -3.84 10.90 -17.02
C ARG A 752 -3.75 11.53 -18.41
N THR A 753 -3.46 12.82 -18.54
CA THR A 753 -3.35 13.50 -19.85
C THR A 753 -2.08 13.12 -20.61
N SER A 754 -1.01 12.77 -19.88
CA SER A 754 0.23 12.24 -20.42
C SER A 754 0.87 11.22 -19.48
N LEU A 755 1.90 10.52 -19.95
CA LEU A 755 2.72 9.56 -19.19
C LEU A 755 4.19 9.85 -19.48
N ARG A 756 5.06 9.87 -18.46
CA ARG A 756 6.49 10.13 -18.62
C ARG A 756 7.38 8.97 -18.13
N ALA A 757 8.45 8.73 -18.88
CA ALA A 757 9.60 7.93 -18.48
C ALA A 757 10.89 8.66 -18.83
N ALA A 758 11.97 8.46 -18.05
CA ALA A 758 13.28 9.01 -18.38
C ALA A 758 14.42 8.12 -17.90
N ILE A 759 15.46 8.00 -18.71
CA ILE A 759 16.70 7.26 -18.43
C ILE A 759 17.90 8.22 -18.49
N ARG A 760 18.98 7.89 -17.77
CA ARG A 760 20.26 8.61 -17.87
C ARG A 760 21.30 7.75 -18.56
N LEU A 761 22.11 8.37 -19.40
CA LEU A 761 23.18 7.73 -20.17
C LEU A 761 24.50 8.41 -19.85
N GLN A 762 25.59 7.64 -19.69
CA GLN A 762 26.92 8.24 -19.57
C GLN A 762 27.63 8.25 -20.92
N VAL A 763 27.94 9.44 -21.45
CA VAL A 763 28.88 9.62 -22.57
C VAL A 763 30.30 9.80 -22.01
N ARG A 764 31.30 9.12 -22.59
CA ARG A 764 32.69 9.07 -22.09
C ARG A 764 33.74 9.48 -23.12
#